data_AF-G3JIG0-F1
#
_entry.id   AF-G3JIG0-F1
#
_cell.length_a   1.000
_cell.length_b   1.000
_cell.length_c   1.000
_cell.angle_alpha   90.00
_cell.angle_beta   90.00
_cell.angle_gamma   90.00
#
_symmetry.space_group_name_H-M   'P 1'
#
loop_
_entity.id
_entity.type
_entity.pdbx_description
1 polymer ?
#
loop_
_entity_poly.entity_id
_entity_poly.type
_entity_poly.pdbx_seq_one_letter_code
_entity_poly.pdbx_strand_id
1 'polypeptide(L)'
;MLSRQRSADFHFALLHSTSVVTGQMYNPHSPPTGGMLDNVNGRAHLLSYYIRPSDNNRIALMVAGRDSEHQDVLPQHHHYMTVPVVSAPHPLAELSRLEFAKARDAILEIHGAGRPLFFRTIYLQEPAKTVLLAFLEAEHAGRLTDATPRPTRTAFVEYDVLTANSQLFHRAVVNVATGQVLSNDQIPRKNNGFPHYNVNEFQLFEGYCMKSEKVKEALKEYSVPEGFEYCIDPWPYGGPDEDDGIPKVMQGLIFVRDARKNNADTNHYAYPIPLIPVMDWSTKEIIRVDRLPTGGSEDGMEPSVASKAPRNIFAKSVAAEYAPELLDIPARADLKPLNVVQPEGASFKVHPDNLIEWQKWRFRLSISPREGAVLHDICYDNRSVLYRLSYSELTVPYGDPRAPFHRKQAFDFGDGGIGRAANSLKLGCDCLGAIHYVDACFPAADGSPTKLDSVVCLHEQDGGILWKHTNFRTDRGVVARMREFVVQFIGTLANYEYIFAFKFDQAGGITVETRATGMVSVVGIEDGKTSKYGNVVSPGILAQNHQHIFAVRIDPAIDLFGSDKKGHTQVVVEESHPHKMNAETNPYGNYYEIRRSVVERATWIDSEVRLNRTIKLENPAKKNPISGKSVGYKLISPATQMLLADKESRIAQRARFAEHNYWITGHRDGELWAAGEFTNQSTFEEGGVSDMVKRGDDFAVDGVQPAGQTSDPVVWSVFGFTHNPRVEDWPVMPVEIHQMHLRPADYFTANPALDVPTKKNETSVLAACCGGDDKAAEANGTNGVIGAH
;
A
#
# COMPACT_ATOMS: atom_id res chain seq x y z
N MET A 1 67.46 28.76 7.13
CA MET A 1 68.47 29.83 7.27
C MET A 1 67.85 31.01 8.03
N LEU A 2 68.66 32.02 8.34
CA LEU A 2 68.33 33.38 8.84
C LEU A 2 67.04 34.00 8.22
N SER A 3 66.28 34.91 8.84
CA SER A 3 66.50 35.72 10.07
C SER A 3 65.27 36.50 10.58
N ARG A 4 65.23 36.79 11.90
CA ARG A 4 64.76 38.03 12.60
C ARG A 4 63.28 38.51 12.42
N GLN A 5 62.68 39.35 13.29
CA GLN A 5 62.81 39.68 14.74
C GLN A 5 61.70 40.71 15.11
N ARG A 6 61.39 40.88 16.42
CA ARG A 6 60.46 41.88 17.05
C ARG A 6 58.97 41.42 17.07
N SER A 7 58.14 41.59 18.12
CA SER A 7 58.04 42.49 19.31
C SER A 7 57.38 43.86 19.00
N ALA A 8 56.39 44.38 19.76
CA ALA A 8 55.79 43.93 21.03
C ALA A 8 54.38 44.55 21.28
N ASP A 9 53.86 44.28 22.49
CA ASP A 9 52.93 45.09 23.31
C ASP A 9 51.40 45.04 23.14
N PHE A 10 50.76 45.11 24.32
CA PHE A 10 49.32 45.15 24.58
C PHE A 10 48.74 46.56 24.36
N HIS A 11 47.42 46.66 24.15
CA HIS A 11 46.60 47.69 24.79
C HIS A 11 45.21 47.17 25.18
N PHE A 12 44.71 47.63 26.34
CA PHE A 12 43.35 47.37 26.83
C PHE A 12 42.43 48.53 26.40
N ALA A 13 41.15 48.25 26.13
CA ALA A 13 40.13 49.26 25.94
C ALA A 13 38.80 48.83 26.57
N LEU A 14 38.24 49.66 27.45
CA LEU A 14 37.05 49.37 28.25
C LEU A 14 36.21 50.66 28.36
N LEU A 15 35.00 50.66 27.79
CA LEU A 15 33.94 51.69 27.83
C LEU A 15 32.65 50.94 27.39
N HIS A 16 31.53 50.80 28.10
CA HIS A 16 30.83 51.61 29.11
C HIS A 16 30.28 52.97 28.60
N SER A 17 28.97 52.99 28.31
CA SER A 17 28.08 54.16 28.40
C SER A 17 26.62 53.72 28.62
N THR A 18 25.77 54.60 29.17
CA THR A 18 24.45 54.24 29.72
C THR A 18 23.42 55.40 29.69
N SER A 19 22.19 55.12 29.25
CA SER A 19 20.92 55.84 29.52
C SER A 19 19.76 54.99 28.95
N VAL A 20 18.56 54.78 29.52
CA VAL A 20 17.80 55.26 30.71
C VAL A 20 17.00 56.57 30.56
N VAL A 21 15.72 56.49 31.02
CA VAL A 21 14.61 57.50 31.12
C VAL A 21 13.69 57.58 29.88
N THR A 22 12.34 57.47 29.91
CA THR A 22 11.33 57.18 30.98
C THR A 22 10.55 55.87 30.62
N GLY A 23 9.22 55.59 30.73
CA GLY A 23 7.96 56.19 31.26
C GLY A 23 6.76 56.06 30.30
N GLN A 24 5.47 55.93 30.72
CA GLN A 24 4.88 55.71 32.04
C GLN A 24 3.46 55.09 31.95
N MET A 25 3.12 54.17 32.89
CA MET A 25 1.81 53.70 33.42
C MET A 25 0.47 53.94 32.69
N TYR A 26 -0.43 52.93 32.72
CA TYR A 26 -1.68 52.98 33.51
C TYR A 26 -2.35 51.60 33.74
N ASN A 27 -2.84 51.35 34.97
CA ASN A 27 -3.75 50.26 35.39
C ASN A 27 -4.28 50.60 36.80
N PRO A 28 -5.61 50.60 37.05
CA PRO A 28 -6.24 49.59 37.94
C PRO A 28 -7.69 49.22 37.48
N HIS A 29 -8.48 48.27 38.02
CA HIS A 29 -8.67 47.72 39.38
C HIS A 29 -9.26 46.28 39.39
N SER A 30 -9.27 45.63 40.57
CA SER A 30 -10.03 44.42 40.97
C SER A 30 -10.41 44.54 42.48
N PRO A 31 -10.97 43.51 43.17
CA PRO A 31 -12.20 42.71 42.99
C PRO A 31 -13.28 43.16 44.03
N PRO A 32 -14.23 42.33 44.57
CA PRO A 32 -13.93 41.43 45.71
C PRO A 32 -14.85 40.18 45.99
N THR A 33 -14.36 39.22 46.82
CA THR A 33 -15.09 38.28 47.75
C THR A 33 -16.17 37.29 47.23
N GLY A 34 -16.42 36.10 47.83
CA GLY A 34 -15.85 35.42 49.01
C GLY A 34 -16.53 34.04 49.29
N GLY A 35 -16.03 33.23 50.24
CA GLY A 35 -16.60 31.90 50.63
C GLY A 35 -17.74 31.97 51.69
N MET A 36 -18.20 30.90 52.37
CA MET A 36 -17.72 29.50 52.48
C MET A 36 -18.79 28.61 53.23
N LEU A 37 -18.60 27.26 53.26
CA LEU A 37 -19.11 26.24 54.23
C LEU A 37 -20.58 25.67 54.20
N ASP A 38 -20.65 24.36 53.90
CA ASP A 38 -21.29 23.20 54.58
C ASP A 38 -22.73 23.18 55.13
N ASN A 39 -23.54 22.19 54.69
CA ASN A 39 -23.93 21.02 55.54
C ASN A 39 -24.72 19.88 54.81
N VAL A 40 -24.12 18.68 54.76
CA VAL A 40 -24.61 17.37 55.27
C VAL A 40 -25.97 16.72 54.83
N ASN A 41 -25.86 15.43 54.44
CA ASN A 41 -26.84 14.32 54.41
C ASN A 41 -27.94 14.18 53.33
N GLY A 42 -28.00 12.98 52.72
CA GLY A 42 -29.15 12.47 51.96
C GLY A 42 -28.86 11.15 51.19
N ARG A 43 -29.40 10.01 51.64
CA ARG A 43 -29.32 8.70 50.93
C ARG A 43 -30.59 8.45 50.11
N ALA A 44 -30.50 7.81 48.93
CA ALA A 44 -31.35 6.66 48.56
C ALA A 44 -31.03 6.02 47.18
N HIS A 45 -30.83 4.70 47.21
CA HIS A 45 -31.10 3.65 46.21
C HIS A 45 -31.57 3.98 44.77
N LEU A 46 -30.95 3.26 43.82
CA LEU A 46 -31.60 2.77 42.59
C LEU A 46 -31.53 1.22 42.59
N LEU A 47 -32.56 0.56 42.09
CA LEU A 47 -32.72 -0.91 42.05
C LEU A 47 -32.57 -1.45 40.63
N SER A 48 -32.23 -2.73 40.52
CA SER A 48 -31.94 -3.46 39.27
C SER A 48 -33.02 -4.51 38.92
N TYR A 49 -32.72 -5.38 37.93
CA TYR A 49 -33.52 -6.48 37.36
C TYR A 49 -34.62 -6.12 36.32
N TYR A 50 -35.11 -7.03 35.48
CA TYR A 50 -34.46 -7.93 34.48
C TYR A 50 -35.55 -8.63 33.62
N ILE A 51 -35.37 -8.69 32.29
CA ILE A 51 -35.86 -9.74 31.34
C ILE A 51 -37.38 -10.09 31.20
N ARG A 52 -37.95 -9.68 30.04
CA ARG A 52 -38.77 -10.43 29.03
C ARG A 52 -40.08 -11.19 29.47
N PRO A 53 -40.81 -11.93 28.57
CA PRO A 53 -41.65 -11.40 27.47
C PRO A 53 -43.05 -12.08 27.36
N SER A 54 -43.81 -11.75 26.28
CA SER A 54 -45.09 -12.33 25.74
C SER A 54 -46.26 -11.32 25.77
N ASP A 55 -47.32 -11.39 24.96
CA ASP A 55 -47.53 -11.89 23.58
C ASP A 55 -48.84 -11.27 23.02
N ASN A 56 -49.09 -11.41 21.71
CA ASN A 56 -50.38 -11.30 20.99
C ASN A 56 -51.64 -10.74 21.71
N ASN A 57 -52.23 -9.66 21.17
CA ASN A 57 -53.36 -9.84 20.23
C ASN A 57 -53.81 -8.59 19.45
N ARG A 58 -54.62 -8.84 18.41
CA ARG A 58 -55.32 -7.83 17.59
C ARG A 58 -56.78 -7.65 18.07
N ILE A 59 -57.33 -6.44 17.95
CA ILE A 59 -58.72 -6.04 17.60
C ILE A 59 -58.74 -4.50 17.68
N ALA A 60 -59.17 -3.64 16.74
CA ALA A 60 -60.07 -3.66 15.57
C ALA A 60 -61.42 -2.93 15.78
N LEU A 61 -61.45 -1.67 15.33
CA LEU A 61 -62.58 -0.81 14.91
C LEU A 61 -63.84 -0.63 15.79
N MET A 62 -64.13 0.63 16.14
CA MET A 62 -65.30 1.47 15.74
C MET A 62 -65.40 2.67 16.72
N VAL A 63 -65.26 3.95 16.34
CA VAL A 63 -66.01 4.81 15.38
C VAL A 63 -67.35 5.33 15.94
N ALA A 64 -67.26 6.42 16.70
CA ALA A 64 -68.22 7.55 16.82
C ALA A 64 -67.58 8.62 17.73
N GLY A 65 -67.68 9.94 17.52
CA GLY A 65 -68.31 10.68 16.43
C GLY A 65 -69.22 11.81 16.93
N ARG A 66 -68.68 13.02 17.15
CA ARG A 66 -69.43 14.29 17.27
C ARG A 66 -68.51 15.51 17.19
N ASP A 67 -69.07 16.60 16.69
CA ASP A 67 -68.36 17.76 16.15
C ASP A 67 -68.28 18.95 17.11
N SER A 68 -67.27 19.82 16.91
CA SER A 68 -67.38 21.26 17.16
C SER A 68 -66.33 22.05 16.34
N GLU A 69 -66.77 22.51 15.17
CA GLU A 69 -66.42 23.76 14.44
C GLU A 69 -64.98 24.34 14.46
N HIS A 70 -64.51 24.66 13.24
CA HIS A 70 -63.69 25.83 12.81
C HIS A 70 -62.56 26.41 13.72
N GLN A 71 -61.39 26.81 13.20
CA GLN A 71 -61.10 27.27 11.84
C GLN A 71 -59.57 27.22 11.61
N ASP A 72 -59.09 26.82 10.42
CA ASP A 72 -57.93 27.48 9.78
C ASP A 72 -57.76 27.08 8.30
N VAL A 73 -56.99 27.88 7.54
CA VAL A 73 -56.89 27.77 6.07
C VAL A 73 -55.60 27.08 5.61
N LEU A 74 -55.73 25.98 4.86
CA LEU A 74 -54.60 25.28 4.23
C LEU A 74 -54.29 25.84 2.81
N PRO A 75 -53.06 26.34 2.54
CA PRO A 75 -52.56 26.51 1.19
C PRO A 75 -52.21 25.16 0.56
N GLN A 76 -52.60 24.94 -0.70
CA GLN A 76 -52.21 23.73 -1.45
C GLN A 76 -50.74 23.78 -1.88
N HIS A 77 -49.82 23.35 -1.02
CA HIS A 77 -48.44 23.10 -1.43
C HIS A 77 -48.37 21.87 -2.33
N HIS A 78 -48.32 22.11 -3.64
CA HIS A 78 -47.90 21.09 -4.60
C HIS A 78 -46.51 20.59 -4.21
N HIS A 79 -46.41 19.31 -3.85
CA HIS A 79 -45.12 18.62 -3.80
C HIS A 79 -44.61 18.43 -5.23
N TYR A 80 -43.95 19.46 -5.74
CA TYR A 80 -42.95 19.28 -6.77
C TYR A 80 -41.90 18.32 -6.21
N MET A 81 -41.91 17.08 -6.70
CA MET A 81 -40.74 16.22 -6.57
C MET A 81 -39.61 16.88 -7.37
N THR A 82 -38.82 17.71 -6.70
CA THR A 82 -37.51 18.10 -7.19
C THR A 82 -36.67 16.82 -7.23
N VAL A 83 -36.69 16.14 -8.37
CA VAL A 83 -35.71 15.11 -8.71
C VAL A 83 -34.35 15.73 -8.41
N PRO A 84 -33.54 15.14 -7.50
CA PRO A 84 -32.23 15.68 -7.22
C PRO A 84 -31.46 15.79 -8.54
N VAL A 85 -30.99 17.00 -8.87
CA VAL A 85 -30.08 17.17 -10.01
C VAL A 85 -28.80 16.45 -9.60
N VAL A 86 -28.64 15.22 -10.08
CA VAL A 86 -27.47 14.40 -9.80
C VAL A 86 -26.29 15.09 -10.46
N SER A 87 -25.53 15.84 -9.66
CA SER A 87 -24.30 16.50 -10.09
C SER A 87 -23.42 15.49 -10.79
N ALA A 88 -22.98 15.79 -12.02
CA ALA A 88 -22.16 14.87 -12.79
C ALA A 88 -20.96 14.39 -11.95
N PRO A 89 -20.64 13.09 -11.94
CA PRO A 89 -19.62 12.53 -11.06
C PRO A 89 -18.25 13.19 -11.32
N HIS A 90 -17.42 13.22 -10.28
CA HIS A 90 -16.04 13.66 -10.43
C HIS A 90 -15.32 12.75 -11.45
N PRO A 91 -14.43 13.27 -12.33
CA PRO A 91 -13.81 12.44 -13.38
C PRO A 91 -13.02 11.23 -12.87
N LEU A 92 -12.46 11.30 -11.66
CA LEU A 92 -11.78 10.18 -10.97
C LEU A 92 -12.68 9.33 -10.06
N ALA A 93 -13.97 9.65 -9.90
CA ALA A 93 -14.87 8.82 -9.11
C ALA A 93 -15.05 7.44 -9.78
N GLU A 94 -15.13 6.37 -9.00
CA GLU A 94 -15.27 5.01 -9.55
C GLU A 94 -16.54 4.85 -10.39
N LEU A 95 -16.59 3.81 -11.24
CA LEU A 95 -17.77 3.53 -12.06
C LEU A 95 -18.96 3.16 -11.16
N SER A 96 -20.07 3.87 -11.30
CA SER A 96 -21.33 3.44 -10.69
C SER A 96 -21.79 2.11 -11.29
N ARG A 97 -22.62 1.35 -10.55
CA ARG A 97 -23.14 0.04 -11.02
C ARG A 97 -23.86 0.11 -12.38
N LEU A 98 -24.44 1.27 -12.72
CA LEU A 98 -25.08 1.50 -14.01
C LEU A 98 -24.06 1.71 -15.14
N GLU A 99 -23.00 2.48 -14.89
CA GLU A 99 -21.91 2.71 -15.84
C GLU A 99 -21.12 1.42 -16.10
N PHE A 100 -20.87 0.64 -15.04
CA PHE A 100 -20.26 -0.68 -15.09
C PHE A 100 -21.09 -1.66 -15.94
N ALA A 101 -22.41 -1.76 -15.69
CA ALA A 101 -23.30 -2.62 -16.46
C ALA A 101 -23.34 -2.19 -17.94
N LYS A 102 -23.41 -0.88 -18.21
CA LYS A 102 -23.39 -0.35 -19.59
C LYS A 102 -22.08 -0.67 -20.33
N ALA A 103 -20.95 -0.66 -19.62
CA ALA A 103 -19.66 -1.06 -20.18
C ALA A 103 -19.64 -2.55 -20.57
N ARG A 104 -20.16 -3.45 -19.72
CA ARG A 104 -20.36 -4.87 -20.07
C ARG A 104 -21.28 -5.01 -21.28
N ASP A 105 -22.43 -4.37 -21.25
CA ASP A 105 -23.49 -4.57 -22.25
C ASP A 105 -23.07 -4.12 -23.66
N ALA A 106 -22.27 -3.04 -23.76
CA ALA A 106 -21.68 -2.61 -25.02
C ALA A 106 -20.70 -3.63 -25.64
N ILE A 107 -20.00 -4.43 -24.81
CA ILE A 107 -19.14 -5.53 -25.30
C ILE A 107 -19.96 -6.76 -25.69
N LEU A 108 -21.03 -7.07 -24.93
CA LEU A 108 -21.97 -8.14 -25.29
C LEU A 108 -22.67 -7.85 -26.64
N GLU A 109 -23.01 -6.59 -26.92
CA GLU A 109 -23.64 -6.17 -28.17
C GLU A 109 -22.72 -6.38 -29.38
N ILE A 110 -21.42 -6.07 -29.27
CA ILE A 110 -20.43 -6.25 -30.36
C ILE A 110 -20.28 -7.73 -30.76
N HIS A 111 -20.29 -8.65 -29.80
CA HIS A 111 -20.07 -10.09 -30.06
C HIS A 111 -21.35 -10.87 -30.35
N GLY A 112 -22.51 -10.31 -29.99
CA GLY A 112 -23.82 -10.91 -30.21
C GLY A 112 -24.16 -12.06 -29.25
N ALA A 113 -25.45 -12.37 -29.16
CA ALA A 113 -25.95 -13.44 -28.30
C ALA A 113 -25.40 -14.82 -28.73
N GLY A 114 -24.69 -15.48 -27.83
CA GLY A 114 -24.17 -16.84 -28.01
C GLY A 114 -22.65 -16.96 -28.22
N ARG A 115 -21.90 -15.84 -28.30
CA ARG A 115 -20.43 -15.89 -28.19
C ARG A 115 -20.03 -16.08 -26.71
N PRO A 116 -19.31 -17.15 -26.33
CA PRO A 116 -18.78 -17.26 -24.98
C PRO A 116 -17.63 -16.25 -24.78
N LEU A 117 -17.77 -15.39 -23.77
CA LEU A 117 -16.76 -14.44 -23.32
C LEU A 117 -16.35 -14.76 -21.88
N PHE A 118 -15.17 -14.30 -21.48
CA PHE A 118 -14.72 -14.29 -20.08
C PHE A 118 -14.25 -12.88 -19.72
N PHE A 119 -15.02 -12.14 -18.94
CA PHE A 119 -14.63 -10.80 -18.49
C PHE A 119 -13.54 -10.91 -17.41
N ARG A 120 -12.43 -10.20 -17.62
CA ARG A 120 -11.27 -10.17 -16.71
C ARG A 120 -11.29 -8.93 -15.82
N THR A 121 -11.58 -7.79 -16.43
CA THR A 121 -11.45 -6.45 -15.82
C THR A 121 -12.54 -5.53 -16.36
N ILE A 122 -13.22 -4.78 -15.48
CA ILE A 122 -14.04 -3.60 -15.81
C ILE A 122 -13.78 -2.57 -14.70
N TYR A 123 -13.21 -1.41 -15.03
CA TYR A 123 -13.01 -0.29 -14.08
C TYR A 123 -12.94 1.06 -14.81
N LEU A 124 -12.83 2.16 -14.05
CA LEU A 124 -12.68 3.50 -14.61
C LEU A 124 -11.36 3.59 -15.40
N GLN A 125 -11.43 3.96 -16.68
CA GLN A 125 -10.25 4.43 -17.39
C GLN A 125 -9.88 5.80 -16.83
N GLU A 126 -8.71 5.92 -16.19
CA GLU A 126 -8.19 7.21 -15.75
C GLU A 126 -8.11 8.18 -16.94
N PRO A 127 -8.65 9.41 -16.83
CA PRO A 127 -8.56 10.37 -17.92
C PRO A 127 -7.12 10.82 -18.16
N ALA A 128 -6.79 11.10 -19.43
CA ALA A 128 -5.48 11.62 -19.83
C ALA A 128 -5.08 12.84 -18.97
N LYS A 129 -3.86 12.84 -18.44
CA LYS A 129 -3.38 13.81 -17.43
C LYS A 129 -3.60 15.26 -17.87
N THR A 130 -3.28 15.56 -19.13
CA THR A 130 -3.44 16.89 -19.74
C THR A 130 -4.89 17.40 -19.74
N VAL A 131 -5.87 16.50 -19.85
CA VAL A 131 -7.31 16.83 -19.83
C VAL A 131 -7.84 16.92 -18.40
N LEU A 132 -7.38 16.04 -17.51
CA LEU A 132 -7.81 16.06 -16.11
C LEU A 132 -7.30 17.30 -15.36
N LEU A 133 -6.04 17.72 -15.60
CA LEU A 133 -5.45 18.89 -14.96
C LEU A 133 -6.32 20.15 -15.13
N ALA A 134 -6.84 20.40 -16.34
CA ALA A 134 -7.71 21.55 -16.60
C ALA A 134 -9.02 21.53 -15.77
N PHE A 135 -9.53 20.34 -15.42
CA PHE A 135 -10.67 20.18 -14.53
C PHE A 135 -10.27 20.40 -13.05
N LEU A 136 -9.16 19.80 -12.60
CA LEU A 136 -8.66 19.95 -11.23
C LEU A 136 -8.31 21.42 -10.92
N GLU A 137 -7.77 22.17 -11.88
CA GLU A 137 -7.55 23.62 -11.76
C GLU A 137 -8.84 24.45 -11.61
N ALA A 138 -9.99 23.91 -12.02
CA ALA A 138 -11.30 24.52 -11.76
C ALA A 138 -11.87 24.07 -10.41
N GLU A 139 -11.61 22.82 -9.98
CA GLU A 139 -11.95 22.28 -8.66
C GLU A 139 -11.22 23.03 -7.54
N HIS A 140 -9.89 23.04 -7.54
CA HIS A 140 -9.05 23.72 -6.53
C HIS A 140 -9.27 25.23 -6.44
N ALA A 141 -9.79 25.85 -7.50
CA ALA A 141 -10.09 27.27 -7.53
C ALA A 141 -11.53 27.61 -7.09
N GLY A 142 -12.37 26.61 -6.76
CA GLY A 142 -13.78 26.81 -6.42
C GLY A 142 -14.63 27.30 -7.60
N ARG A 143 -14.22 26.98 -8.84
CA ARG A 143 -14.83 27.45 -10.11
C ARG A 143 -15.56 26.35 -10.90
N LEU A 144 -15.94 25.26 -10.24
CA LEU A 144 -16.79 24.23 -10.87
C LEU A 144 -18.22 24.75 -11.03
N THR A 145 -18.79 24.48 -12.20
CA THR A 145 -20.17 24.75 -12.59
C THR A 145 -20.65 23.59 -13.48
N ASP A 146 -21.95 23.51 -13.74
CA ASP A 146 -22.48 22.51 -14.68
C ASP A 146 -21.98 22.72 -16.12
N ALA A 147 -21.52 23.94 -16.45
CA ALA A 147 -20.92 24.29 -17.72
C ALA A 147 -19.38 24.06 -17.78
N THR A 148 -18.74 23.66 -16.68
CA THR A 148 -17.29 23.39 -16.67
C THR A 148 -17.00 22.13 -17.49
N PRO A 149 -16.12 22.20 -18.52
CA PRO A 149 -15.77 21.04 -19.32
C PRO A 149 -15.22 19.89 -18.47
N ARG A 150 -15.68 18.67 -18.73
CA ARG A 150 -15.24 17.45 -18.05
C ARG A 150 -14.57 16.50 -19.05
N PRO A 151 -13.55 15.74 -18.63
CA PRO A 151 -13.05 14.63 -19.44
C PRO A 151 -14.18 13.64 -19.75
N THR A 152 -14.16 13.04 -20.95
CA THR A 152 -15.09 11.96 -21.31
C THR A 152 -14.94 10.81 -20.33
N ARG A 153 -16.03 10.45 -19.65
CA ARG A 153 -16.02 9.39 -18.64
C ARG A 153 -16.09 8.02 -19.32
N THR A 154 -15.07 7.20 -19.07
CA THR A 154 -14.83 5.95 -19.81
C THR A 154 -14.55 4.77 -18.87
N ALA A 155 -15.01 3.59 -19.28
CA ALA A 155 -14.62 2.32 -18.67
C ALA A 155 -13.51 1.66 -19.51
N PHE A 156 -12.50 1.13 -18.84
CA PHE A 156 -11.55 0.19 -19.41
C PHE A 156 -12.08 -1.22 -19.17
N VAL A 157 -12.14 -2.02 -20.23
CA VAL A 157 -12.69 -3.38 -20.21
C VAL A 157 -11.69 -4.35 -20.81
N GLU A 158 -11.36 -5.41 -20.09
CA GLU A 158 -10.55 -6.53 -20.56
C GLU A 158 -11.34 -7.83 -20.49
N TYR A 159 -11.27 -8.63 -21.54
CA TYR A 159 -12.04 -9.86 -21.65
C TYR A 159 -11.39 -10.83 -22.65
N ASP A 160 -11.60 -12.12 -22.49
CA ASP A 160 -11.28 -13.11 -23.51
C ASP A 160 -12.50 -13.39 -24.38
N VAL A 161 -12.30 -13.46 -25.70
CA VAL A 161 -13.22 -14.16 -26.60
C VAL A 161 -12.82 -15.64 -26.59
N LEU A 162 -13.72 -16.52 -26.15
CA LEU A 162 -13.43 -17.94 -26.04
C LEU A 162 -13.72 -18.65 -27.37
N THR A 163 -12.79 -19.52 -27.78
CA THR A 163 -12.97 -20.47 -28.89
C THR A 163 -12.83 -21.91 -28.38
N ALA A 164 -12.99 -22.90 -29.25
CA ALA A 164 -12.85 -24.31 -28.86
C ALA A 164 -11.48 -24.65 -28.24
N ASN A 165 -10.40 -24.02 -28.72
CA ASN A 165 -9.01 -24.34 -28.35
C ASN A 165 -8.18 -23.10 -27.96
N SER A 166 -8.78 -21.91 -27.78
CA SER A 166 -8.03 -20.70 -27.44
C SER A 166 -8.85 -19.66 -26.68
N GLN A 167 -8.15 -18.84 -25.90
CA GLN A 167 -8.64 -17.60 -25.31
C GLN A 167 -8.01 -16.42 -26.07
N LEU A 168 -8.81 -15.60 -26.73
CA LEU A 168 -8.33 -14.43 -27.46
C LEU A 168 -8.55 -13.19 -26.61
N PHE A 169 -7.49 -12.68 -25.98
CA PHE A 169 -7.54 -11.52 -25.11
C PHE A 169 -7.84 -10.24 -25.89
N HIS A 170 -8.81 -9.46 -25.41
CA HIS A 170 -9.28 -8.20 -25.98
C HIS A 170 -9.31 -7.09 -24.93
N ARG A 171 -9.11 -5.87 -25.41
CA ARG A 171 -9.17 -4.63 -24.62
C ARG A 171 -10.09 -3.64 -25.29
N ALA A 172 -10.98 -3.02 -24.52
CA ALA A 172 -11.89 -2.01 -25.01
C ALA A 172 -11.97 -0.80 -24.09
N VAL A 173 -12.24 0.36 -24.67
CA VAL A 173 -12.57 1.59 -23.95
C VAL A 173 -13.99 1.99 -24.29
N VAL A 174 -14.89 2.05 -23.31
CA VAL A 174 -16.31 2.34 -23.50
C VAL A 174 -16.67 3.69 -22.88
N ASN A 175 -17.29 4.59 -23.63
CA ASN A 175 -17.89 5.81 -23.11
C ASN A 175 -19.14 5.44 -22.31
N VAL A 176 -19.10 5.52 -20.98
CA VAL A 176 -20.21 5.06 -20.12
C VAL A 176 -21.41 6.02 -20.11
N ALA A 177 -21.25 7.25 -20.58
CA ALA A 177 -22.38 8.16 -20.77
C ALA A 177 -23.23 7.71 -21.97
N THR A 178 -22.62 7.42 -23.13
CA THR A 178 -23.35 7.04 -24.35
C THR A 178 -23.60 5.54 -24.48
N GLY A 179 -22.68 4.70 -24.00
CA GLY A 179 -22.58 3.27 -24.35
C GLY A 179 -21.70 3.01 -25.58
N GLN A 180 -21.14 4.05 -26.20
CA GLN A 180 -20.30 3.92 -27.39
C GLN A 180 -18.94 3.30 -27.03
N VAL A 181 -18.60 2.20 -27.69
CA VAL A 181 -17.26 1.64 -27.66
C VAL A 181 -16.33 2.50 -28.54
N LEU A 182 -15.25 3.01 -27.96
CA LEU A 182 -14.31 3.95 -28.58
C LEU A 182 -13.11 3.22 -29.20
N SER A 183 -12.66 2.13 -28.58
CA SER A 183 -11.73 1.15 -29.13
C SER A 183 -12.12 -0.26 -28.65
N ASN A 184 -11.77 -1.29 -29.42
CA ASN A 184 -11.97 -2.69 -29.08
C ASN A 184 -10.97 -3.56 -29.85
N ASP A 185 -9.80 -3.74 -29.26
CA ASP A 185 -8.62 -4.28 -29.91
C ASP A 185 -8.33 -5.69 -29.39
N GLN A 186 -8.16 -6.66 -30.28
CA GLN A 186 -7.56 -7.94 -29.91
C GLN A 186 -6.07 -7.70 -29.66
N ILE A 187 -5.62 -7.91 -28.43
CA ILE A 187 -4.22 -7.67 -28.07
C ILE A 187 -3.40 -8.92 -28.42
N PRO A 188 -2.40 -8.81 -29.34
CA PRO A 188 -1.58 -9.95 -29.70
C PRO A 188 -0.58 -10.27 -28.58
N ARG A 189 -0.42 -11.56 -28.30
CA ARG A 189 0.67 -12.08 -27.47
C ARG A 189 2.03 -11.72 -28.07
N LYS A 190 3.00 -11.44 -27.20
CA LYS A 190 4.44 -11.31 -27.49
C LYS A 190 5.24 -11.92 -26.34
N ASN A 191 6.53 -12.26 -26.53
CA ASN A 191 7.49 -12.39 -25.43
C ASN A 191 7.01 -13.37 -24.33
N ASN A 192 6.34 -14.46 -24.74
CA ASN A 192 5.59 -15.38 -23.89
C ASN A 192 4.57 -14.79 -22.88
N GLY A 193 4.39 -13.46 -22.83
CA GLY A 193 3.54 -12.76 -21.88
C GLY A 193 2.05 -13.00 -22.12
N PHE A 194 1.35 -13.38 -21.06
CA PHE A 194 -0.09 -13.58 -21.04
C PHE A 194 -0.80 -12.59 -20.10
N PRO A 195 -2.13 -12.43 -20.23
CA PRO A 195 -2.94 -11.83 -19.17
C PRO A 195 -2.77 -12.56 -17.83
N HIS A 196 -2.98 -11.82 -16.75
CA HIS A 196 -3.09 -12.29 -15.37
C HIS A 196 -4.06 -13.48 -15.21
N TYR A 197 -4.02 -14.13 -14.05
CA TYR A 197 -5.01 -15.10 -13.60
C TYR A 197 -5.99 -14.42 -12.63
N ASN A 198 -7.29 -14.68 -12.81
CA ASN A 198 -8.31 -14.29 -11.83
C ASN A 198 -8.46 -15.35 -10.72
N VAL A 199 -8.98 -14.96 -9.55
CA VAL A 199 -9.20 -15.87 -8.40
C VAL A 199 -10.01 -17.12 -8.80
N ASN A 200 -11.05 -16.95 -9.61
CA ASN A 200 -11.87 -18.05 -10.13
C ASN A 200 -11.10 -18.98 -11.10
N GLU A 201 -10.03 -18.51 -11.74
CA GLU A 201 -9.16 -19.34 -12.59
C GLU A 201 -8.26 -20.24 -11.71
N PHE A 202 -7.68 -19.68 -10.65
CA PHE A 202 -6.91 -20.43 -9.66
C PHE A 202 -7.76 -21.51 -8.96
N GLN A 203 -8.97 -21.17 -8.49
CA GLN A 203 -9.89 -22.09 -7.78
C GLN A 203 -10.27 -23.35 -8.59
N LEU A 204 -10.18 -23.32 -9.92
CA LEU A 204 -10.51 -24.48 -10.75
C LEU A 204 -9.35 -25.49 -10.88
N PHE A 205 -8.11 -25.09 -10.56
CA PHE A 205 -6.90 -25.86 -10.88
C PHE A 205 -6.81 -27.22 -10.17
N GLU A 206 -7.01 -27.26 -8.85
CA GLU A 206 -7.00 -28.49 -8.06
C GLU A 206 -8.04 -29.49 -8.60
N GLY A 207 -9.23 -28.99 -8.92
CA GLY A 207 -10.33 -29.77 -9.49
C GLY A 207 -10.06 -30.35 -10.89
N TYR A 208 -9.04 -29.88 -11.62
CA TYR A 208 -8.53 -30.53 -12.84
C TYR A 208 -7.38 -31.49 -12.53
N CYS A 209 -6.45 -31.10 -11.64
CA CYS A 209 -5.33 -31.95 -11.21
C CYS A 209 -5.83 -33.27 -10.62
N MET A 210 -6.77 -33.23 -9.67
CA MET A 210 -7.30 -34.43 -9.00
C MET A 210 -8.15 -35.32 -9.92
N LYS A 211 -8.57 -34.84 -11.09
CA LYS A 211 -9.22 -35.66 -12.12
C LYS A 211 -8.22 -36.39 -13.02
N SER A 212 -6.99 -35.88 -13.15
CA SER A 212 -5.99 -36.37 -14.12
C SER A 212 -5.33 -37.68 -13.70
N GLU A 213 -5.37 -38.68 -14.58
CA GLU A 213 -4.64 -39.95 -14.38
C GLU A 213 -3.12 -39.77 -14.30
N LYS A 214 -2.54 -38.76 -14.97
CA LYS A 214 -1.10 -38.43 -14.84
C LYS A 214 -0.72 -38.03 -13.41
N VAL A 215 -1.61 -37.30 -12.73
CA VAL A 215 -1.41 -36.87 -11.34
C VAL A 215 -1.65 -38.05 -10.41
N LYS A 216 -2.76 -38.78 -10.57
CA LYS A 216 -3.06 -39.99 -9.78
C LYS A 216 -1.97 -41.06 -9.88
N GLU A 217 -1.33 -41.22 -11.03
CA GLU A 217 -0.19 -42.13 -11.19
C GLU A 217 1.05 -41.64 -10.43
N ALA A 218 1.40 -40.35 -10.58
CA ALA A 218 2.55 -39.77 -9.87
C ALA A 218 2.36 -39.77 -8.33
N LEU A 219 1.14 -39.60 -7.84
CA LEU A 219 0.83 -39.66 -6.40
C LEU A 219 1.07 -41.04 -5.78
N LYS A 220 1.04 -42.13 -6.55
CA LYS A 220 1.35 -43.50 -6.07
C LYS A 220 2.81 -43.67 -5.63
N GLU A 221 3.68 -42.73 -5.95
CA GLU A 221 5.07 -42.73 -5.48
C GLU A 221 5.21 -42.43 -3.97
N TYR A 222 4.15 -41.99 -3.30
CA TYR A 222 4.18 -41.52 -1.92
C TYR A 222 3.08 -42.18 -1.06
N SER A 223 3.44 -42.49 0.19
CA SER A 223 2.50 -43.00 1.19
C SER A 223 1.89 -41.82 1.96
N VAL A 224 0.69 -41.40 1.57
CA VAL A 224 -0.11 -40.43 2.36
C VAL A 224 -0.67 -41.13 3.61
N PRO A 225 -0.64 -40.50 4.81
CA PRO A 225 -1.16 -41.14 6.02
C PRO A 225 -2.69 -41.28 5.98
N GLU A 226 -3.22 -42.28 6.69
CA GLU A 226 -4.67 -42.49 6.77
C GLU A 226 -5.37 -41.27 7.38
N GLY A 227 -6.45 -40.83 6.73
CA GLY A 227 -7.24 -39.66 7.14
C GLY A 227 -6.68 -38.30 6.70
N PHE A 228 -5.65 -38.27 5.85
CA PHE A 228 -5.19 -37.03 5.20
C PHE A 228 -5.87 -36.82 3.85
N GLU A 229 -6.10 -35.56 3.49
CA GLU A 229 -6.69 -35.13 2.21
C GLU A 229 -5.70 -34.28 1.42
N TYR A 230 -5.70 -34.37 0.09
CA TYR A 230 -4.84 -33.54 -0.78
C TYR A 230 -5.30 -32.09 -0.82
N CYS A 231 -4.35 -31.17 -0.93
CA CYS A 231 -4.57 -29.76 -1.27
C CYS A 231 -3.53 -29.34 -2.32
N ILE A 232 -3.91 -28.51 -3.29
CA ILE A 232 -2.99 -28.08 -4.37
C ILE A 232 -3.04 -26.57 -4.55
N ASP A 233 -1.99 -25.91 -4.06
CA ASP A 233 -1.79 -24.47 -4.18
C ASP A 233 -1.46 -24.10 -5.63
N PRO A 234 -2.34 -23.38 -6.35
CA PRO A 234 -2.12 -23.07 -7.75
C PRO A 234 -1.23 -21.83 -7.90
N TRP A 235 -0.27 -21.89 -8.81
CA TRP A 235 0.77 -20.87 -8.99
C TRP A 235 0.88 -20.46 -10.46
N PRO A 236 1.18 -19.17 -10.75
CA PRO A 236 1.74 -18.76 -12.03
C PRO A 236 2.97 -19.61 -12.36
N TYR A 237 3.17 -19.95 -13.64
CA TYR A 237 4.28 -20.81 -14.05
C TYR A 237 5.66 -20.15 -13.87
N GLY A 238 5.71 -18.82 -13.80
CA GLY A 238 6.94 -18.03 -13.87
C GLY A 238 7.47 -17.94 -15.30
N GLY A 239 8.68 -17.39 -15.45
CA GLY A 239 9.35 -17.28 -16.75
C GLY A 239 9.74 -18.66 -17.28
N PRO A 240 9.39 -19.00 -18.54
CA PRO A 240 9.82 -20.25 -19.14
C PRO A 240 11.30 -20.22 -19.52
N ASP A 241 11.94 -21.39 -19.53
CA ASP A 241 13.31 -21.54 -20.02
C ASP A 241 13.37 -21.34 -21.54
N GLU A 242 12.44 -21.98 -22.27
CA GLU A 242 12.22 -21.81 -23.72
C GLU A 242 11.60 -20.43 -24.06
N ASP A 243 11.91 -19.90 -25.25
CA ASP A 243 11.35 -18.64 -25.77
C ASP A 243 9.96 -18.83 -26.43
N ASP A 244 9.57 -17.97 -27.37
CA ASP A 244 8.17 -17.84 -27.86
C ASP A 244 7.55 -19.14 -28.41
N GLY A 245 6.37 -19.50 -27.90
CA GLY A 245 5.50 -20.53 -28.49
C GLY A 245 4.68 -21.39 -27.51
N ILE A 246 5.10 -21.45 -26.25
CA ILE A 246 4.52 -22.31 -25.19
C ILE A 246 3.04 -21.94 -24.91
N PRO A 247 2.12 -22.85 -24.56
CA PRO A 247 0.77 -22.46 -24.13
C PRO A 247 0.76 -21.61 -22.84
N LYS A 248 -0.38 -20.95 -22.54
CA LYS A 248 -0.63 -20.39 -21.20
C LYS A 248 -0.71 -21.57 -20.24
N VAL A 249 0.16 -21.63 -19.24
CA VAL A 249 0.26 -22.76 -18.31
C VAL A 249 0.16 -22.30 -16.86
N MET A 250 -0.47 -23.13 -16.05
CA MET A 250 -0.54 -23.00 -14.59
C MET A 250 0.17 -24.20 -13.97
N GLN A 251 0.88 -23.97 -12.87
CA GLN A 251 1.49 -25.02 -12.07
C GLN A 251 0.83 -25.07 -10.69
N GLY A 252 1.16 -26.05 -9.86
CA GLY A 252 0.78 -25.99 -8.45
C GLY A 252 1.67 -26.82 -7.55
N LEU A 253 1.69 -26.45 -6.27
CA LEU A 253 2.43 -27.14 -5.22
C LEU A 253 1.46 -28.13 -4.55
N ILE A 254 1.78 -29.42 -4.55
CA ILE A 254 0.92 -30.44 -3.92
C ILE A 254 1.28 -30.58 -2.44
N PHE A 255 0.26 -30.56 -1.59
CA PHE A 255 0.31 -30.77 -0.16
C PHE A 255 -0.74 -31.80 0.29
N VAL A 256 -0.72 -32.17 1.57
CA VAL A 256 -1.84 -32.87 2.23
C VAL A 256 -2.17 -32.23 3.58
N ARG A 257 -3.41 -32.28 4.04
CA ARG A 257 -3.84 -31.81 5.38
C ARG A 257 -4.45 -32.92 6.22
N ASP A 258 -4.31 -32.80 7.54
CA ASP A 258 -4.80 -33.78 8.52
C ASP A 258 -6.32 -33.62 8.77
N ALA A 259 -7.13 -34.11 7.83
CA ALA A 259 -8.59 -34.01 7.89
C ALA A 259 -9.21 -34.72 9.11
N ARG A 260 -8.47 -35.62 9.79
CA ARG A 260 -8.89 -36.25 11.06
C ARG A 260 -9.13 -35.24 12.18
N LYS A 261 -8.51 -34.06 12.11
CA LYS A 261 -8.75 -32.94 13.05
C LYS A 261 -10.12 -32.28 12.87
N ASN A 262 -10.85 -32.60 11.80
CA ASN A 262 -12.19 -32.08 11.49
C ASN A 262 -12.22 -30.52 11.47
N ASN A 263 -11.14 -29.91 10.99
CA ASN A 263 -11.05 -28.48 10.69
C ASN A 263 -10.44 -28.31 9.28
N ALA A 264 -11.02 -27.41 8.49
CA ALA A 264 -10.54 -27.09 7.15
C ALA A 264 -9.22 -26.31 7.19
N ASP A 265 -9.02 -25.48 8.23
CA ASP A 265 -7.91 -24.54 8.38
C ASP A 265 -6.61 -25.21 8.91
N THR A 266 -6.55 -26.55 8.80
CA THR A 266 -5.36 -27.35 9.15
C THR A 266 -4.21 -27.05 8.21
N ASN A 267 -3.01 -26.84 8.77
CA ASN A 267 -1.83 -26.45 8.01
C ASN A 267 -1.36 -27.57 7.06
N HIS A 268 -1.70 -27.43 5.77
CA HIS A 268 -1.27 -28.33 4.70
C HIS A 268 0.21 -28.14 4.31
N TYR A 269 0.76 -26.94 4.48
CA TYR A 269 2.17 -26.65 4.17
C TYR A 269 3.16 -27.48 5.00
N ALA A 270 2.72 -28.01 6.14
CA ALA A 270 3.50 -28.95 6.96
C ALA A 270 3.71 -30.34 6.32
N TYR A 271 3.09 -30.61 5.16
CA TYR A 271 3.15 -31.92 4.47
C TYR A 271 3.26 -31.78 2.93
N PRO A 272 4.36 -31.20 2.41
CA PRO A 272 4.60 -31.07 0.97
C PRO A 272 4.84 -32.43 0.30
N ILE A 273 4.23 -32.63 -0.87
CA ILE A 273 4.56 -33.73 -1.79
C ILE A 273 5.52 -33.19 -2.86
N PRO A 274 6.66 -33.86 -3.12
CA PRO A 274 7.67 -33.38 -4.08
C PRO A 274 7.29 -33.63 -5.54
N LEU A 275 6.13 -33.08 -5.95
CA LEU A 275 5.56 -33.07 -7.30
C LEU A 275 4.96 -31.70 -7.64
N ILE A 276 5.12 -31.27 -8.90
CA ILE A 276 4.41 -30.11 -9.46
C ILE A 276 3.69 -30.54 -10.77
N PRO A 277 2.35 -30.66 -10.78
CA PRO A 277 1.59 -30.77 -12.01
C PRO A 277 1.68 -29.46 -12.81
N VAL A 278 1.74 -29.57 -14.14
CA VAL A 278 1.68 -28.43 -15.06
C VAL A 278 0.52 -28.65 -16.03
N MET A 279 -0.38 -27.67 -16.09
CA MET A 279 -1.62 -27.70 -16.88
C MET A 279 -1.57 -26.66 -18.00
N ASP A 280 -1.97 -27.06 -19.21
CA ASP A 280 -2.34 -26.10 -20.27
C ASP A 280 -3.67 -25.44 -19.89
N TRP A 281 -3.66 -24.11 -19.73
CA TRP A 281 -4.81 -23.35 -19.29
C TRP A 281 -5.91 -23.26 -20.35
N SER A 282 -5.60 -23.46 -21.63
CA SER A 282 -6.58 -23.43 -22.73
C SER A 282 -7.33 -24.76 -22.82
N THR A 283 -6.63 -25.90 -22.74
CA THR A 283 -7.24 -27.24 -22.85
C THR A 283 -7.72 -27.80 -21.51
N LYS A 284 -7.20 -27.29 -20.39
CA LYS A 284 -7.34 -27.84 -19.02
C LYS A 284 -6.70 -29.23 -18.84
N GLU A 285 -5.79 -29.62 -19.74
CA GLU A 285 -5.07 -30.89 -19.64
C GLU A 285 -3.77 -30.74 -18.85
N ILE A 286 -3.52 -31.67 -17.93
CA ILE A 286 -2.20 -31.80 -17.28
C ILE A 286 -1.21 -32.33 -18.31
N ILE A 287 -0.35 -31.48 -18.84
CA ILE A 287 0.62 -31.87 -19.87
C ILE A 287 1.71 -32.77 -19.27
N ARG A 288 2.20 -32.46 -18.05
CA ARG A 288 3.23 -33.22 -17.33
C ARG A 288 3.12 -33.05 -15.81
N VAL A 289 3.90 -33.85 -15.08
CA VAL A 289 4.12 -33.69 -13.63
C VAL A 289 5.64 -33.69 -13.40
N ASP A 290 6.16 -32.54 -12.99
CA ASP A 290 7.56 -32.34 -12.63
C ASP A 290 7.80 -32.98 -11.25
N ARG A 291 8.95 -33.64 -11.04
CA ARG A 291 9.37 -34.14 -9.71
C ARG A 291 10.29 -33.12 -9.06
N LEU A 292 10.30 -33.04 -7.73
CA LEU A 292 11.09 -32.06 -6.99
C LEU A 292 12.34 -32.68 -6.34
N PRO A 293 13.50 -32.00 -6.33
CA PRO A 293 14.68 -32.46 -5.60
C PRO A 293 14.52 -32.26 -4.09
N THR A 294 14.65 -33.35 -3.34
CA THR A 294 14.47 -33.42 -1.87
C THR A 294 15.78 -33.51 -1.09
N GLY A 295 16.92 -33.58 -1.77
CA GLY A 295 18.25 -33.63 -1.16
C GLY A 295 18.67 -32.32 -0.47
N GLY A 296 19.75 -32.42 0.29
CA GLY A 296 20.42 -31.32 0.98
C GLY A 296 21.63 -30.76 0.22
N SER A 297 22.54 -30.19 1.00
CA SER A 297 23.72 -29.44 0.55
C SER A 297 24.84 -30.30 -0.01
N GLU A 298 24.82 -31.59 0.28
CA GLU A 298 25.74 -32.62 -0.18
C GLU A 298 25.26 -33.36 -1.44
N ASP A 299 23.98 -33.20 -1.81
CA ASP A 299 23.36 -33.87 -2.94
C ASP A 299 23.47 -33.04 -4.24
N GLY A 300 23.05 -33.63 -5.36
CA GLY A 300 23.08 -33.01 -6.68
C GLY A 300 21.92 -32.05 -6.97
N MET A 301 21.96 -31.48 -8.17
CA MET A 301 20.91 -30.59 -8.71
C MET A 301 19.67 -31.35 -9.23
N GLU A 302 19.79 -32.67 -9.40
CA GLU A 302 18.81 -33.51 -10.11
C GLU A 302 17.51 -33.74 -9.31
N PRO A 303 16.33 -33.66 -9.95
CA PRO A 303 15.05 -34.06 -9.37
C PRO A 303 15.01 -35.47 -8.77
N SER A 304 14.09 -35.70 -7.82
CA SER A 304 13.77 -37.04 -7.33
C SER A 304 13.44 -38.00 -8.50
N VAL A 305 14.14 -39.15 -8.55
CA VAL A 305 13.83 -40.23 -9.49
C VAL A 305 12.46 -40.84 -9.18
N ALA A 306 11.74 -41.27 -10.21
CA ALA A 306 10.43 -41.90 -10.08
C ALA A 306 10.52 -43.26 -9.35
N SER A 307 9.75 -43.44 -8.27
CA SER A 307 9.72 -44.68 -7.49
C SER A 307 8.56 -45.60 -7.89
N LYS A 308 8.81 -46.91 -8.01
CA LYS A 308 7.75 -47.93 -8.13
C LYS A 308 7.15 -48.37 -6.79
N ALA A 309 7.78 -47.99 -5.67
CA ALA A 309 7.33 -48.31 -4.32
C ALA A 309 6.95 -47.01 -3.58
N PRO A 310 5.79 -46.94 -2.91
CA PRO A 310 5.37 -45.76 -2.16
C PRO A 310 6.40 -45.37 -1.09
N ARG A 311 6.84 -44.11 -1.12
CA ARG A 311 7.79 -43.50 -0.16
C ARG A 311 7.02 -42.85 0.98
N ASN A 312 7.29 -43.24 2.23
CA ASN A 312 6.76 -42.55 3.40
C ASN A 312 7.64 -41.33 3.75
N ILE A 313 7.46 -40.24 3.02
CA ILE A 313 8.15 -38.96 3.27
C ILE A 313 7.68 -38.27 4.56
N PHE A 314 6.49 -38.60 5.05
CA PHE A 314 5.87 -37.96 6.23
C PHE A 314 6.23 -38.62 7.56
N ALA A 315 7.07 -39.66 7.57
CA ALA A 315 7.47 -40.41 8.76
C ALA A 315 8.15 -39.57 9.87
N LYS A 316 8.51 -38.32 9.55
CA LYS A 316 9.18 -37.35 10.45
C LYS A 316 8.46 -36.01 10.53
N SER A 317 7.47 -35.75 9.67
CA SER A 317 6.77 -34.46 9.60
C SER A 317 6.03 -34.16 10.89
N VAL A 318 6.23 -32.96 11.42
CA VAL A 318 5.58 -32.47 12.65
C VAL A 318 4.44 -31.54 12.26
N ALA A 319 3.26 -31.73 12.88
CA ALA A 319 2.13 -30.83 12.70
C ALA A 319 2.51 -29.42 13.17
N ALA A 320 2.22 -28.41 12.36
CA ALA A 320 2.60 -27.02 12.63
C ALA A 320 1.38 -26.10 12.49
N GLU A 321 0.36 -26.34 13.32
CA GLU A 321 -0.88 -25.57 13.28
C GLU A 321 -0.67 -24.12 13.74
N TYR A 322 -1.53 -23.21 13.27
CA TYR A 322 -1.52 -21.79 13.64
C TYR A 322 -2.88 -21.29 14.14
N ALA A 323 -3.99 -21.93 13.73
CA ALA A 323 -5.33 -21.60 14.19
C ALA A 323 -5.47 -21.89 15.71
N PRO A 324 -5.98 -20.96 16.54
CA PRO A 324 -5.95 -21.08 18.00
C PRO A 324 -6.61 -22.35 18.57
N GLU A 325 -7.67 -22.85 17.93
CA GLU A 325 -8.39 -24.07 18.31
C GLU A 325 -7.70 -25.37 17.88
N LEU A 326 -6.60 -25.29 17.13
CA LEU A 326 -5.75 -26.41 16.71
C LEU A 326 -4.40 -26.47 17.46
N LEU A 327 -4.18 -25.56 18.42
CA LEU A 327 -2.94 -25.45 19.20
C LEU A 327 -3.03 -26.19 20.54
N ASP A 328 -2.05 -27.07 20.81
CA ASP A 328 -1.84 -27.70 22.14
C ASP A 328 -1.24 -26.74 23.19
N ILE A 329 -1.17 -25.43 22.91
CA ILE A 329 -0.62 -24.40 23.80
C ILE A 329 -1.69 -23.36 24.20
N PRO A 330 -1.78 -22.97 25.49
CA PRO A 330 -2.78 -22.01 25.93
C PRO A 330 -2.46 -20.58 25.47
N ALA A 331 -3.50 -19.82 25.15
CA ALA A 331 -3.39 -18.38 24.91
C ALA A 331 -2.84 -17.63 26.14
N ARG A 332 -2.13 -16.52 25.91
CA ARG A 332 -1.52 -15.70 26.96
C ARG A 332 -2.59 -15.01 27.82
N ALA A 333 -2.64 -15.35 29.10
CA ALA A 333 -3.66 -14.87 30.05
C ALA A 333 -3.35 -13.50 30.70
N ASP A 334 -2.19 -12.91 30.41
CA ASP A 334 -1.70 -11.64 30.96
C ASP A 334 -1.96 -10.41 30.07
N LEU A 335 -2.38 -10.63 28.81
CA LEU A 335 -2.66 -9.57 27.85
C LEU A 335 -3.94 -8.80 28.20
N LYS A 336 -3.79 -7.56 28.64
CA LYS A 336 -4.91 -6.65 28.97
C LYS A 336 -5.43 -5.94 27.70
N PRO A 337 -6.75 -5.69 27.57
CA PRO A 337 -7.31 -4.97 26.43
C PRO A 337 -6.72 -3.57 26.23
N LEU A 338 -6.41 -3.21 24.98
CA LEU A 338 -5.98 -1.88 24.57
C LEU A 338 -7.04 -1.31 23.60
N ASN A 339 -7.91 -0.45 24.12
CA ASN A 339 -9.03 0.11 23.37
C ASN A 339 -8.64 1.46 22.74
N VAL A 340 -8.63 1.53 21.40
CA VAL A 340 -8.52 2.79 20.66
C VAL A 340 -9.92 3.35 20.42
N VAL A 341 -10.23 4.51 21.01
CA VAL A 341 -11.57 5.14 20.93
C VAL A 341 -11.48 6.61 20.55
N GLN A 342 -12.46 7.08 19.76
CA GLN A 342 -12.62 8.49 19.38
C GLN A 342 -14.04 8.94 19.77
N PRO A 343 -14.26 9.43 21.02
CA PRO A 343 -15.60 9.69 21.55
C PRO A 343 -16.40 10.77 20.81
N GLU A 344 -15.72 11.70 20.13
CA GLU A 344 -16.31 12.79 19.34
C GLU A 344 -16.39 12.46 17.84
N GLY A 345 -16.09 11.21 17.45
CA GLY A 345 -15.92 10.81 16.06
C GLY A 345 -14.51 11.03 15.53
N ALA A 346 -14.30 10.73 14.24
CA ALA A 346 -13.00 10.88 13.58
C ALA A 346 -12.81 12.28 12.97
N SER A 347 -11.56 12.73 12.87
CA SER A 347 -11.17 14.06 12.39
C SER A 347 -11.09 14.17 10.86
N PHE A 348 -11.34 13.08 10.14
CA PHE A 348 -11.35 13.03 8.67
C PHE A 348 -12.77 13.04 8.12
N LYS A 349 -12.90 13.45 6.86
CA LYS A 349 -14.13 13.31 6.07
C LYS A 349 -13.86 12.42 4.86
N VAL A 350 -14.88 11.66 4.47
CA VAL A 350 -14.94 10.94 3.18
C VAL A 350 -16.21 11.38 2.47
N HIS A 351 -16.09 11.83 1.23
CA HIS A 351 -17.22 12.26 0.40
C HIS A 351 -17.68 11.13 -0.55
N PRO A 352 -18.90 11.17 -1.11
CA PRO A 352 -19.46 10.08 -1.93
C PRO A 352 -18.72 9.77 -3.24
N ASP A 353 -17.73 10.59 -3.61
CA ASP A 353 -16.87 10.46 -4.79
C ASP A 353 -15.42 10.10 -4.41
N ASN A 354 -15.23 9.51 -3.22
CA ASN A 354 -13.96 9.13 -2.60
C ASN A 354 -12.94 10.29 -2.49
N LEU A 355 -13.40 11.53 -2.30
CA LEU A 355 -12.55 12.60 -1.77
C LEU A 355 -12.35 12.41 -0.26
N ILE A 356 -11.10 12.44 0.20
CA ILE A 356 -10.71 12.45 1.61
C ILE A 356 -10.21 13.85 1.98
N GLU A 357 -10.64 14.36 3.14
CA GLU A 357 -10.10 15.58 3.77
C GLU A 357 -9.67 15.28 5.22
N TRP A 358 -8.44 15.59 5.61
CA TRP A 358 -7.93 15.40 6.98
C TRP A 358 -6.73 16.30 7.29
N GLN A 359 -6.79 17.09 8.37
CA GLN A 359 -5.64 17.87 8.89
C GLN A 359 -4.83 18.62 7.79
N LYS A 360 -5.53 19.43 6.98
CA LYS A 360 -5.04 20.15 5.78
C LYS A 360 -4.72 19.28 4.54
N TRP A 361 -4.61 17.96 4.67
CA TRP A 361 -4.54 17.07 3.51
C TRP A 361 -5.88 16.97 2.77
N ARG A 362 -5.78 16.87 1.45
CA ARG A 362 -6.87 16.57 0.53
C ARG A 362 -6.37 15.65 -0.58
N PHE A 363 -7.06 14.56 -0.86
CA PHE A 363 -6.75 13.64 -1.98
C PHE A 363 -7.96 12.77 -2.34
N ARG A 364 -7.92 12.13 -3.51
CA ARG A 364 -8.97 11.24 -4.00
C ARG A 364 -8.48 9.79 -4.06
N LEU A 365 -9.32 8.83 -3.68
CA LEU A 365 -9.02 7.38 -3.65
C LEU A 365 -9.80 6.63 -4.74
N SER A 366 -9.13 5.76 -5.48
CA SER A 366 -9.76 4.76 -6.36
C SER A 366 -9.12 3.40 -6.17
N ILE A 367 -9.89 2.32 -6.34
CA ILE A 367 -9.41 0.94 -6.20
C ILE A 367 -9.17 0.34 -7.59
N SER A 368 -7.89 0.16 -7.92
CA SER A 368 -7.40 -0.45 -9.16
C SER A 368 -7.36 -1.98 -9.02
N PRO A 369 -7.86 -2.76 -10.00
CA PRO A 369 -7.86 -4.23 -9.93
C PRO A 369 -6.44 -4.83 -9.90
N ARG A 370 -5.44 -4.10 -10.41
CA ARG A 370 -4.02 -4.46 -10.29
C ARG A 370 -3.42 -3.87 -9.01
N GLU A 371 -3.49 -2.56 -8.83
CA GLU A 371 -2.69 -1.81 -7.84
C GLU A 371 -3.28 -1.77 -6.42
N GLY A 372 -4.55 -2.17 -6.24
CA GLY A 372 -5.26 -1.95 -4.99
C GLY A 372 -5.59 -0.47 -4.81
N ALA A 373 -5.30 0.12 -3.64
CA ALA A 373 -5.56 1.54 -3.42
C ALA A 373 -4.61 2.44 -4.22
N VAL A 374 -5.18 3.34 -5.03
CA VAL A 374 -4.47 4.39 -5.78
C VAL A 374 -4.93 5.76 -5.27
N LEU A 375 -3.97 6.64 -4.99
CA LEU A 375 -4.24 7.99 -4.48
C LEU A 375 -3.93 9.04 -5.56
N HIS A 376 -4.83 10.01 -5.71
CA HIS A 376 -4.79 11.04 -6.74
C HIS A 376 -4.94 12.44 -6.15
N ASP A 377 -4.45 13.44 -6.89
CA ASP A 377 -4.66 14.87 -6.62
C ASP A 377 -4.28 15.29 -5.18
N ILE A 378 -3.11 14.82 -4.73
CA ILE A 378 -2.68 14.88 -3.34
C ILE A 378 -2.15 16.28 -3.04
N CYS A 379 -2.87 17.00 -2.19
CA CYS A 379 -2.60 18.37 -1.78
C CYS A 379 -2.52 18.51 -0.26
N TYR A 380 -1.74 19.49 0.21
CA TYR A 380 -1.72 19.95 1.60
C TYR A 380 -1.98 21.47 1.61
N ASP A 381 -3.01 21.90 2.34
CA ASP A 381 -3.40 23.31 2.48
C ASP A 381 -3.62 24.00 1.10
N ASN A 382 -4.35 23.31 0.22
CA ASN A 382 -4.62 23.66 -1.18
C ASN A 382 -3.38 23.91 -2.06
N ARG A 383 -2.19 23.44 -1.65
CA ARG A 383 -0.98 23.36 -2.48
C ARG A 383 -0.70 21.91 -2.85
N SER A 384 -0.40 21.66 -4.11
CA SER A 384 -0.25 20.29 -4.62
C SER A 384 1.10 19.66 -4.25
N VAL A 385 1.10 18.34 -4.07
CA VAL A 385 2.27 17.53 -3.72
C VAL A 385 2.50 16.45 -4.79
N LEU A 386 1.51 15.58 -5.04
CA LEU A 386 1.56 14.52 -6.05
C LEU A 386 0.30 14.52 -6.92
N TYR A 387 0.44 14.22 -8.20
CA TYR A 387 -0.69 13.95 -9.09
C TYR A 387 -1.27 12.55 -8.87
N ARG A 388 -0.41 11.52 -8.76
CA ARG A 388 -0.79 10.11 -8.54
C ARG A 388 0.27 9.37 -7.72
N LEU A 389 -0.16 8.50 -6.81
CA LEU A 389 0.67 7.63 -5.99
C LEU A 389 0.06 6.22 -5.92
N SER A 390 0.84 5.19 -6.24
CA SER A 390 0.41 3.79 -6.14
C SER A 390 1.57 2.83 -5.91
N TYR A 391 1.24 1.63 -5.42
CA TYR A 391 2.09 0.45 -5.62
C TYR A 391 1.94 -0.01 -7.07
N SER A 392 3.05 -0.37 -7.69
CA SER A 392 3.15 -0.58 -9.13
C SER A 392 3.43 -2.04 -9.48
N GLU A 393 4.35 -2.68 -8.76
CA GLU A 393 4.67 -4.11 -8.88
C GLU A 393 5.34 -4.64 -7.62
N LEU A 394 5.30 -5.97 -7.45
CA LEU A 394 6.09 -6.72 -6.47
C LEU A 394 6.55 -8.01 -7.15
N THR A 395 7.86 -8.27 -7.20
CA THR A 395 8.38 -9.57 -7.64
C THR A 395 8.98 -10.36 -6.47
N VAL A 396 8.72 -11.67 -6.47
CA VAL A 396 9.16 -12.61 -5.43
C VAL A 396 10.03 -13.72 -6.04
N PRO A 397 11.30 -13.43 -6.40
CA PRO A 397 12.22 -14.41 -6.98
C PRO A 397 12.84 -15.32 -5.90
N TYR A 398 12.82 -16.64 -6.14
CA TYR A 398 13.43 -17.64 -5.27
C TYR A 398 14.86 -17.99 -5.69
N GLY A 399 15.73 -18.22 -4.71
CA GLY A 399 17.16 -18.48 -4.88
C GLY A 399 17.57 -19.96 -4.82
N ASP A 400 16.63 -20.90 -5.00
CA ASP A 400 16.93 -22.33 -5.13
C ASP A 400 17.13 -22.68 -6.62
N PRO A 401 18.37 -22.97 -7.06
CA PRO A 401 18.69 -23.14 -8.48
C PRO A 401 18.31 -24.52 -9.02
N ARG A 402 17.77 -25.42 -8.20
CA ARG A 402 17.45 -26.80 -8.59
C ARG A 402 16.11 -26.83 -9.34
N ALA A 403 16.04 -27.53 -10.46
CA ALA A 403 14.83 -27.55 -11.28
C ALA A 403 13.67 -28.27 -10.55
N PRO A 404 12.41 -27.78 -10.62
CA PRO A 404 11.92 -26.57 -11.30
C PRO A 404 11.81 -25.33 -10.38
N PHE A 405 12.53 -25.26 -9.27
CA PHE A 405 12.43 -24.12 -8.34
C PHE A 405 12.94 -22.80 -8.93
N HIS A 406 13.84 -22.87 -9.92
CA HIS A 406 14.40 -21.72 -10.64
C HIS A 406 13.35 -20.88 -11.39
N ARG A 407 12.17 -21.42 -11.68
CA ARG A 407 11.03 -20.67 -12.24
C ARG A 407 10.05 -20.11 -11.19
N LYS A 408 10.30 -20.28 -9.89
CA LYS A 408 9.54 -19.60 -8.83
C LYS A 408 9.93 -18.10 -8.81
N GLN A 409 9.24 -17.32 -9.63
CA GLN A 409 9.25 -15.87 -9.62
C GLN A 409 7.85 -15.37 -10.03
N ALA A 410 7.05 -15.03 -9.02
CA ALA A 410 5.79 -14.34 -9.21
C ALA A 410 6.01 -12.84 -9.44
N PHE A 411 5.03 -12.21 -10.08
CA PHE A 411 4.82 -10.77 -10.11
C PHE A 411 3.44 -10.53 -9.51
N ASP A 412 3.37 -10.15 -8.25
CA ASP A 412 2.18 -10.27 -7.42
C ASP A 412 1.05 -9.30 -7.86
N PHE A 413 1.42 -8.15 -8.43
CA PHE A 413 0.46 -7.23 -9.05
C PHE A 413 0.17 -7.61 -10.51
N GLY A 414 1.19 -8.04 -11.26
CA GLY A 414 1.06 -8.36 -12.69
C GLY A 414 0.40 -9.72 -13.02
N ASP A 415 0.69 -10.77 -12.25
CA ASP A 415 0.24 -12.14 -12.50
C ASP A 415 -1.14 -12.42 -11.85
N GLY A 416 -1.45 -11.78 -10.72
CA GLY A 416 -2.71 -11.89 -9.98
C GLY A 416 -3.43 -10.55 -9.81
N GLY A 417 -2.76 -9.54 -9.24
CA GLY A 417 -3.31 -8.22 -8.97
C GLY A 417 -3.88 -8.10 -7.57
N ILE A 418 -3.19 -7.34 -6.71
CA ILE A 418 -3.54 -7.17 -5.29
C ILE A 418 -4.96 -6.59 -5.13
N GLY A 419 -5.43 -5.75 -6.05
CA GLY A 419 -6.81 -5.25 -6.03
C GLY A 419 -7.85 -6.38 -6.14
N ARG A 420 -7.66 -7.33 -7.07
CA ARG A 420 -8.53 -8.52 -7.22
C ARG A 420 -8.37 -9.53 -6.09
N ALA A 421 -7.19 -9.56 -5.44
CA ALA A 421 -6.87 -10.44 -4.32
C ALA A 421 -7.09 -9.77 -2.93
N ALA A 422 -7.74 -8.61 -2.88
CA ALA A 422 -7.86 -7.83 -1.66
C ALA A 422 -8.78 -8.50 -0.63
N ASN A 423 -8.30 -8.60 0.62
CA ASN A 423 -9.06 -9.18 1.73
C ASN A 423 -10.21 -8.26 2.16
N SER A 424 -11.36 -8.84 2.51
CA SER A 424 -12.47 -8.10 3.13
C SER A 424 -12.21 -7.82 4.60
N LEU A 425 -11.55 -6.70 4.90
CA LEU A 425 -11.05 -6.31 6.22
C LEU A 425 -12.16 -6.23 7.30
N LYS A 426 -11.82 -6.55 8.55
CA LYS A 426 -12.74 -6.66 9.69
C LYS A 426 -12.41 -5.66 10.81
N LEU A 427 -13.47 -5.10 11.39
CA LEU A 427 -13.40 -4.08 12.44
C LEU A 427 -12.83 -4.66 13.74
N GLY A 428 -11.74 -4.08 14.23
CA GLY A 428 -11.06 -4.51 15.46
C GLY A 428 -10.08 -5.67 15.28
N CYS A 429 -9.99 -6.25 14.08
CA CYS A 429 -8.99 -7.25 13.72
C CYS A 429 -7.89 -6.61 12.85
N ASP A 430 -8.18 -6.32 11.58
CA ASP A 430 -7.21 -5.79 10.62
C ASP A 430 -6.99 -4.28 10.78
N CYS A 431 -8.03 -3.57 11.25
CA CYS A 431 -8.03 -2.12 11.46
C CYS A 431 -8.71 -1.80 12.80
N LEU A 432 -8.01 -1.08 13.69
CA LEU A 432 -8.42 -0.83 15.08
C LEU A 432 -8.66 0.66 15.34
N GLY A 433 -9.85 1.01 15.84
CA GLY A 433 -10.25 2.39 16.14
C GLY A 433 -11.60 2.75 15.53
N ALA A 434 -11.80 4.02 15.19
CA ALA A 434 -12.94 4.46 14.37
C ALA A 434 -12.58 4.30 12.88
N ILE A 435 -13.19 3.31 12.23
CA ILE A 435 -12.85 2.92 10.86
C ILE A 435 -13.95 3.31 9.88
N HIS A 436 -13.57 3.86 8.73
CA HIS A 436 -14.41 3.92 7.53
C HIS A 436 -13.87 2.90 6.52
N TYR A 437 -14.74 2.15 5.87
CA TYR A 437 -14.36 1.13 4.88
C TYR A 437 -14.82 1.55 3.48
N VAL A 438 -13.99 1.25 2.49
CA VAL A 438 -14.32 1.43 1.07
C VAL A 438 -14.39 0.06 0.40
N ASP A 439 -15.46 -0.13 -0.36
CA ASP A 439 -15.77 -1.36 -1.10
C ASP A 439 -15.27 -1.26 -2.55
N ALA A 440 -15.04 -2.39 -3.21
CA ALA A 440 -14.75 -2.45 -4.65
C ALA A 440 -15.84 -3.15 -5.45
N CYS A 441 -15.79 -2.99 -6.78
CA CYS A 441 -16.68 -3.64 -7.74
C CYS A 441 -15.89 -4.15 -8.96
N PHE A 442 -15.86 -5.46 -9.16
CA PHE A 442 -15.12 -6.12 -10.26
C PHE A 442 -16.01 -7.13 -11.00
N PRO A 443 -15.70 -7.50 -12.26
CA PRO A 443 -16.54 -8.42 -13.02
C PRO A 443 -16.42 -9.86 -12.50
N ALA A 444 -17.55 -10.55 -12.41
CA ALA A 444 -17.56 -12.01 -12.52
C ALA A 444 -17.23 -12.42 -13.97
N ALA A 445 -17.10 -13.73 -14.22
CA ALA A 445 -16.74 -14.27 -15.54
C ALA A 445 -17.70 -13.85 -16.68
N ASP A 446 -18.98 -13.63 -16.37
CA ASP A 446 -20.02 -13.14 -17.29
C ASP A 446 -20.08 -11.60 -17.40
N GLY A 447 -19.18 -10.90 -16.71
CA GLY A 447 -19.14 -9.44 -16.64
C GLY A 447 -20.11 -8.83 -15.63
N SER A 448 -20.86 -9.62 -14.84
CA SER A 448 -21.75 -9.09 -13.80
C SER A 448 -20.98 -8.44 -12.64
N PRO A 449 -21.50 -7.37 -12.01
CA PRO A 449 -20.78 -6.59 -10.99
C PRO A 449 -20.73 -7.29 -9.62
N THR A 450 -19.63 -8.01 -9.36
CA THR A 450 -19.29 -8.59 -8.06
C THR A 450 -18.83 -7.50 -7.10
N LYS A 451 -19.42 -7.43 -5.91
CA LYS A 451 -18.95 -6.54 -4.83
C LYS A 451 -17.84 -7.24 -4.04
N LEU A 452 -16.78 -6.53 -3.68
CA LEU A 452 -15.88 -6.91 -2.58
C LEU A 452 -16.09 -5.92 -1.44
N ASP A 453 -16.52 -6.42 -0.28
CA ASP A 453 -16.77 -5.61 0.90
C ASP A 453 -15.45 -5.23 1.60
N SER A 454 -15.32 -3.97 2.05
CA SER A 454 -14.28 -3.52 2.99
C SER A 454 -12.82 -3.80 2.56
N VAL A 455 -12.48 -3.62 1.28
CA VAL A 455 -11.13 -3.89 0.75
C VAL A 455 -10.08 -2.83 1.09
N VAL A 456 -10.51 -1.60 1.40
CA VAL A 456 -9.66 -0.54 1.95
C VAL A 456 -10.26 -0.07 3.27
N CYS A 457 -9.42 0.11 4.29
CA CYS A 457 -9.81 0.77 5.54
C CYS A 457 -9.12 2.13 5.70
N LEU A 458 -9.88 3.09 6.21
CA LEU A 458 -9.51 4.48 6.45
C LEU A 458 -9.67 4.77 7.94
N HIS A 459 -8.59 5.15 8.62
CA HIS A 459 -8.62 5.45 10.05
C HIS A 459 -7.54 6.45 10.48
N GLU A 460 -7.66 6.98 11.70
CA GLU A 460 -6.57 7.73 12.35
C GLU A 460 -5.91 6.93 13.47
N GLN A 461 -4.58 6.94 13.52
CA GLN A 461 -3.78 6.33 14.60
C GLN A 461 -2.87 7.36 15.29
N ASP A 462 -2.47 7.07 16.53
CA ASP A 462 -1.49 7.89 17.26
C ASP A 462 -0.08 7.35 17.00
N GLY A 463 0.76 8.17 16.35
CA GLY A 463 2.15 7.88 16.02
C GLY A 463 3.17 8.36 17.07
N GLY A 464 2.74 8.66 18.30
CA GLY A 464 3.63 9.11 19.37
C GLY A 464 3.80 10.63 19.45
N ILE A 465 5.04 11.12 19.43
CA ILE A 465 5.38 12.55 19.55
C ILE A 465 5.67 13.12 18.16
N LEU A 466 4.99 14.22 17.82
CA LEU A 466 5.23 14.95 16.57
C LEU A 466 6.39 15.93 16.72
N TRP A 467 6.38 16.71 17.79
CA TRP A 467 7.48 17.58 18.20
C TRP A 467 7.44 17.85 19.71
N LYS A 468 8.62 18.07 20.32
CA LYS A 468 8.76 18.45 21.73
C LYS A 468 9.95 19.38 21.91
N HIS A 469 9.82 20.37 22.79
CA HIS A 469 10.94 21.18 23.28
C HIS A 469 10.77 21.51 24.76
N THR A 470 11.84 21.40 25.55
CA THR A 470 11.88 21.86 26.95
C THR A 470 12.89 22.99 27.10
N ASN A 471 12.45 24.15 27.59
CA ASN A 471 13.35 25.24 27.94
C ASN A 471 13.89 25.05 29.37
N PHE A 472 15.13 24.58 29.50
CA PHE A 472 15.82 24.33 30.77
C PHE A 472 15.98 25.57 31.67
N ARG A 473 15.69 26.78 31.19
CA ARG A 473 15.71 28.00 32.01
C ARG A 473 14.40 28.24 32.77
N THR A 474 13.35 27.49 32.45
CA THR A 474 12.00 27.64 33.02
C THR A 474 11.29 26.29 33.20
N ASP A 475 12.01 25.18 33.05
CA ASP A 475 11.56 23.77 33.09
C ASP A 475 10.27 23.43 32.32
N ARG A 476 9.96 24.25 31.31
CA ARG A 476 8.70 24.19 30.56
C ARG A 476 8.89 23.37 29.30
N GLY A 477 8.24 22.20 29.27
CA GLY A 477 8.22 21.25 28.16
C GLY A 477 6.92 21.33 27.36
N VAL A 478 6.97 21.88 26.15
CA VAL A 478 5.85 21.90 25.20
C VAL A 478 5.97 20.71 24.26
N VAL A 479 4.85 20.03 23.98
CA VAL A 479 4.79 18.81 23.16
C VAL A 479 3.50 18.76 22.35
N ALA A 480 3.60 18.35 21.08
CA ALA A 480 2.48 17.91 20.26
C ALA A 480 2.58 16.39 20.01
N ARG A 481 1.43 15.70 19.98
CA ARG A 481 1.37 14.29 19.56
C ARG A 481 1.20 14.18 18.05
N MET A 482 1.69 13.08 17.47
CA MET A 482 1.49 12.80 16.06
C MET A 482 0.19 12.02 15.87
N ARG A 483 -0.79 12.62 15.20
CA ARG A 483 -1.89 11.88 14.57
C ARG A 483 -1.45 11.53 13.16
N GLU A 484 -1.64 10.28 12.75
CA GLU A 484 -1.48 9.83 11.37
C GLU A 484 -2.87 9.44 10.82
N PHE A 485 -3.19 9.82 9.59
CA PHE A 485 -4.30 9.21 8.84
C PHE A 485 -3.75 8.11 7.94
N VAL A 486 -4.42 6.96 7.88
CA VAL A 486 -3.96 5.77 7.17
C VAL A 486 -5.01 5.30 6.17
N VAL A 487 -4.55 5.05 4.95
CA VAL A 487 -5.24 4.26 3.92
C VAL A 487 -4.55 2.89 3.88
N GLN A 488 -5.22 1.83 4.32
CA GLN A 488 -4.65 0.47 4.37
C GLN A 488 -5.49 -0.51 3.54
N PHE A 489 -4.81 -1.38 2.79
CA PHE A 489 -5.39 -2.56 2.14
C PHE A 489 -4.47 -3.77 2.37
N ILE A 490 -5.04 -4.98 2.28
CA ILE A 490 -4.31 -6.24 2.44
C ILE A 490 -4.65 -7.13 1.26
N GLY A 491 -3.68 -7.88 0.74
CA GLY A 491 -3.90 -8.96 -0.22
C GLY A 491 -3.24 -10.26 0.21
N THR A 492 -3.97 -11.36 0.11
CA THR A 492 -3.46 -12.74 0.24
C THR A 492 -3.13 -13.29 -1.15
N LEU A 493 -1.91 -13.80 -1.33
CA LEU A 493 -1.47 -14.48 -2.54
C LEU A 493 -0.86 -15.84 -2.19
N ALA A 494 -1.68 -16.88 -2.36
CA ALA A 494 -1.41 -18.25 -1.91
C ALA A 494 -0.97 -18.27 -0.44
N ASN A 495 0.32 -18.42 -0.18
CA ASN A 495 0.89 -18.52 1.16
C ASN A 495 1.19 -17.15 1.83
N TYR A 496 1.26 -16.04 1.11
CA TYR A 496 1.69 -14.74 1.68
C TYR A 496 0.56 -13.72 1.85
N GLU A 497 0.61 -12.99 2.97
CA GLU A 497 -0.17 -11.77 3.22
C GLU A 497 0.72 -10.53 3.10
N TYR A 498 0.28 -9.55 2.32
CA TYR A 498 0.92 -8.24 2.24
C TYR A 498 -0.03 -7.13 2.71
N ILE A 499 0.38 -6.41 3.74
CA ILE A 499 -0.30 -5.20 4.21
C ILE A 499 0.35 -4.00 3.50
N PHE A 500 -0.45 -3.25 2.75
CA PHE A 500 -0.04 -2.04 2.05
C PHE A 500 -0.71 -0.83 2.67
N ALA A 501 0.06 0.18 3.05
CA ALA A 501 -0.49 1.38 3.69
C ALA A 501 0.13 2.69 3.20
N PHE A 502 -0.71 3.70 2.97
CA PHE A 502 -0.30 5.11 2.84
C PHE A 502 -0.67 5.84 4.13
N LYS A 503 0.31 6.46 4.79
CA LYS A 503 0.12 7.23 6.03
C LYS A 503 0.45 8.69 5.79
N PHE A 504 -0.41 9.58 6.28
CA PHE A 504 -0.26 11.02 6.20
C PHE A 504 -0.06 11.58 7.60
N ASP A 505 0.93 12.45 7.81
CA ASP A 505 1.20 13.09 9.10
C ASP A 505 0.85 14.59 9.10
N GLN A 506 0.64 15.15 10.29
CA GLN A 506 0.25 16.56 10.47
C GLN A 506 1.39 17.55 10.12
N ALA A 507 2.64 17.09 10.01
CA ALA A 507 3.78 17.89 9.57
C ALA A 507 3.97 17.90 8.04
N GLY A 508 3.02 17.34 7.29
CA GLY A 508 3.05 17.30 5.83
C GLY A 508 3.87 16.14 5.25
N GLY A 509 4.22 15.13 6.05
CA GLY A 509 4.84 13.91 5.54
C GLY A 509 3.85 12.86 5.01
N ILE A 510 4.29 12.09 4.01
CA ILE A 510 3.63 10.86 3.54
C ILE A 510 4.58 9.69 3.77
N THR A 511 4.14 8.62 4.42
CA THR A 511 4.87 7.35 4.51
C THR A 511 4.14 6.31 3.68
N VAL A 512 4.86 5.56 2.84
CA VAL A 512 4.35 4.39 2.13
C VAL A 512 4.97 3.17 2.80
N GLU A 513 4.13 2.32 3.38
CA GLU A 513 4.52 1.19 4.24
C GLU A 513 4.07 -0.13 3.62
N THR A 514 5.00 -1.06 3.42
CA THR A 514 4.69 -2.46 3.16
C THR A 514 4.96 -3.27 4.43
N ARG A 515 4.15 -4.30 4.65
CA ARG A 515 4.44 -5.35 5.63
C ARG A 515 4.18 -6.71 5.02
N ALA A 516 5.14 -7.62 5.14
CA ALA A 516 4.96 -9.02 4.77
C ALA A 516 4.68 -9.85 6.03
N THR A 517 3.73 -10.77 5.92
CA THR A 517 3.34 -11.73 6.97
C THR A 517 2.70 -12.96 6.28
N GLY A 518 2.14 -13.89 7.04
CA GLY A 518 1.56 -15.12 6.47
C GLY A 518 2.57 -16.27 6.52
N MET A 519 2.45 -17.24 5.63
CA MET A 519 3.24 -18.46 5.64
C MET A 519 4.39 -18.41 4.62
N VAL A 520 5.58 -18.89 5.00
CA VAL A 520 6.69 -19.02 4.05
C VAL A 520 6.43 -20.14 3.03
N SER A 521 6.73 -19.91 1.75
CA SER A 521 6.60 -20.94 0.71
C SER A 521 7.67 -22.03 0.91
N VAL A 522 7.20 -23.26 1.18
CA VAL A 522 8.04 -24.40 1.55
C VAL A 522 8.05 -25.52 0.51
N VAL A 523 9.09 -26.34 0.55
CA VAL A 523 9.24 -27.57 -0.24
C VAL A 523 9.73 -28.71 0.66
N GLY A 524 9.54 -29.96 0.23
CA GLY A 524 10.02 -31.12 0.98
C GLY A 524 11.55 -31.26 0.96
N ILE A 525 12.15 -31.67 2.07
CA ILE A 525 13.56 -32.05 2.20
C ILE A 525 13.68 -33.36 3.00
N GLU A 526 14.70 -34.17 2.75
CA GLU A 526 14.91 -35.45 3.45
C GLU A 526 15.38 -35.29 4.90
N ASP A 527 15.15 -36.31 5.74
CA ASP A 527 15.49 -36.30 7.17
C ASP A 527 17.00 -36.13 7.40
N GLY A 528 17.37 -35.29 8.37
CA GLY A 528 18.77 -34.97 8.71
C GLY A 528 19.53 -34.10 7.70
N LYS A 529 18.93 -33.73 6.55
CA LYS A 529 19.55 -32.85 5.54
C LYS A 529 19.61 -31.39 5.99
N THR A 530 20.48 -30.61 5.36
CA THR A 530 20.57 -29.14 5.47
C THR A 530 20.70 -28.52 4.09
N SER A 531 20.30 -27.26 3.87
CA SER A 531 20.30 -26.62 2.55
C SER A 531 21.23 -25.40 2.47
N LYS A 532 21.78 -25.16 1.28
CA LYS A 532 22.47 -23.90 0.89
C LYS A 532 21.49 -22.85 0.33
N TYR A 533 20.25 -23.27 0.05
CA TYR A 533 19.26 -22.54 -0.74
C TYR A 533 18.04 -22.10 0.07
N GLY A 534 18.10 -22.24 1.40
CA GLY A 534 17.00 -22.06 2.31
C GLY A 534 17.32 -22.64 3.68
N ASN A 535 16.40 -22.49 4.63
CA ASN A 535 16.51 -23.03 5.97
C ASN A 535 15.50 -24.16 6.22
N VAL A 536 15.88 -25.12 7.07
CA VAL A 536 14.98 -26.20 7.50
C VAL A 536 14.19 -25.68 8.71
N VAL A 537 12.92 -25.37 8.51
CA VAL A 537 12.06 -24.70 9.52
C VAL A 537 11.25 -25.69 10.37
N SER A 538 11.09 -26.91 9.89
CA SER A 538 10.49 -28.06 10.58
C SER A 538 11.04 -29.36 9.98
N PRO A 539 11.07 -30.50 10.69
CA PRO A 539 11.53 -31.77 10.12
C PRO A 539 10.79 -32.12 8.83
N GLY A 540 11.55 -32.23 7.73
CA GLY A 540 11.03 -32.48 6.38
C GLY A 540 10.68 -31.23 5.56
N ILE A 541 10.80 -30.01 6.12
CA ILE A 541 10.30 -28.75 5.56
C ILE A 541 11.42 -27.74 5.32
N LEU A 542 11.69 -27.43 4.05
CA LEU A 542 12.65 -26.42 3.60
C LEU A 542 11.91 -25.15 3.17
N ALA A 543 12.12 -24.05 3.90
CA ALA A 543 11.75 -22.70 3.46
C ALA A 543 12.89 -22.13 2.61
N GLN A 544 12.63 -21.89 1.33
CA GLN A 544 13.64 -21.47 0.36
C GLN A 544 14.01 -19.99 0.51
N ASN A 545 15.28 -19.63 0.32
CA ASN A 545 15.73 -18.24 0.27
C ASN A 545 15.09 -17.52 -0.93
N HIS A 546 14.68 -16.28 -0.77
CA HIS A 546 14.01 -15.48 -1.82
C HIS A 546 14.15 -13.98 -1.53
N GLN A 547 13.73 -13.13 -2.46
CA GLN A 547 13.57 -11.70 -2.22
C GLN A 547 12.11 -11.28 -2.36
N HIS A 548 11.75 -10.14 -1.78
CA HIS A 548 10.49 -9.44 -1.99
C HIS A 548 10.82 -8.02 -2.44
N ILE A 549 10.65 -7.70 -3.73
CA ILE A 549 11.09 -6.41 -4.30
C ILE A 549 9.88 -5.64 -4.85
N PHE A 550 9.55 -4.54 -4.17
CA PHE A 550 8.41 -3.67 -4.43
C PHE A 550 8.81 -2.47 -5.30
N ALA A 551 7.89 -2.01 -6.15
CA ALA A 551 7.97 -0.72 -6.85
C ALA A 551 6.78 0.18 -6.48
N VAL A 552 7.05 1.45 -6.18
CA VAL A 552 6.04 2.49 -5.91
C VAL A 552 6.15 3.58 -6.98
N ARG A 553 5.05 3.85 -7.71
CA ARG A 553 4.97 4.88 -8.75
C ARG A 553 4.56 6.22 -8.13
N ILE A 554 5.36 7.25 -8.38
CA ILE A 554 5.20 8.60 -7.85
C ILE A 554 5.14 9.57 -9.03
N ASP A 555 3.96 10.11 -9.33
CA ASP A 555 3.79 11.22 -10.28
C ASP A 555 3.72 12.54 -9.49
N PRO A 556 4.75 13.40 -9.55
CA PRO A 556 4.90 14.51 -8.63
C PRO A 556 4.31 15.82 -9.20
N ALA A 557 3.56 16.54 -8.36
CA ALA A 557 2.92 17.80 -8.71
C ALA A 557 3.29 18.89 -7.70
N ILE A 558 4.59 19.19 -7.58
CA ILE A 558 5.11 20.05 -6.50
C ILE A 558 4.68 21.50 -6.69
N ASP A 559 3.70 21.94 -5.90
CA ASP A 559 3.19 23.32 -5.87
C ASP A 559 2.86 23.85 -7.29
N LEU A 560 2.18 23.02 -8.09
CA LEU A 560 1.76 23.31 -9.46
C LEU A 560 0.30 23.78 -9.52
N PHE A 561 -0.57 23.22 -8.66
CA PHE A 561 -1.99 23.58 -8.59
C PHE A 561 -2.20 24.70 -7.55
N GLY A 562 -3.28 25.47 -7.72
CA GLY A 562 -3.62 26.61 -6.87
C GLY A 562 -3.65 27.94 -7.62
N SER A 563 -3.56 29.05 -6.87
CA SER A 563 -3.69 30.42 -7.40
C SER A 563 -2.43 30.98 -8.05
N ASP A 564 -1.24 30.55 -7.61
CA ASP A 564 0.04 30.94 -8.22
C ASP A 564 0.58 29.84 -9.13
N LYS A 565 0.11 29.79 -10.38
CA LYS A 565 0.49 28.76 -11.37
C LYS A 565 1.84 29.05 -11.99
N LYS A 566 2.93 28.59 -11.38
CA LYS A 566 4.30 28.74 -11.89
C LYS A 566 5.15 27.49 -11.69
N GLY A 567 5.86 27.11 -12.75
CA GLY A 567 6.88 26.06 -12.74
C GLY A 567 6.44 24.70 -13.27
N HIS A 568 7.28 23.71 -12.99
CA HIS A 568 7.12 22.27 -13.24
C HIS A 568 7.74 21.54 -12.04
N THR A 569 7.57 20.22 -11.92
CA THR A 569 8.44 19.44 -11.02
C THR A 569 9.72 19.05 -11.77
N GLN A 570 10.89 19.33 -11.21
CA GLN A 570 12.17 18.73 -11.61
C GLN A 570 12.66 17.75 -10.53
N VAL A 571 13.38 16.71 -10.93
CA VAL A 571 14.00 15.75 -10.00
C VAL A 571 15.44 16.16 -9.74
N VAL A 572 15.87 16.18 -8.48
CA VAL A 572 17.22 16.57 -8.06
C VAL A 572 17.82 15.48 -7.18
N VAL A 573 19.06 15.09 -7.46
CA VAL A 573 19.88 14.25 -6.59
C VAL A 573 20.63 15.17 -5.62
N GLU A 574 20.52 14.93 -4.32
CA GLU A 574 21.28 15.65 -3.28
C GLU A 574 22.16 14.69 -2.49
N GLU A 575 23.45 15.02 -2.38
CA GLU A 575 24.49 14.22 -1.72
C GLU A 575 25.29 15.07 -0.73
N SER A 576 25.75 14.46 0.36
CA SER A 576 26.62 15.02 1.39
C SER A 576 28.04 14.48 1.22
N HIS A 577 29.00 15.34 0.84
CA HIS A 577 30.39 14.98 0.54
C HIS A 577 31.36 15.50 1.62
N PRO A 578 32.31 14.69 2.11
CA PRO A 578 33.32 15.17 3.05
C PRO A 578 34.30 16.14 2.36
N HIS A 579 34.47 17.34 2.90
CA HIS A 579 35.48 18.28 2.39
C HIS A 579 36.84 18.02 3.04
N LYS A 580 37.92 18.06 2.26
CA LYS A 580 39.27 17.88 2.81
C LYS A 580 39.62 19.03 3.78
N MET A 581 40.47 18.75 4.76
CA MET A 581 41.04 19.76 5.65
C MET A 581 41.93 20.71 4.83
N ASN A 582 41.78 22.02 5.04
CA ASN A 582 42.47 23.08 4.31
C ASN A 582 42.57 24.32 5.22
N ALA A 583 43.74 24.95 5.32
CA ALA A 583 43.97 26.04 6.28
C ALA A 583 43.07 27.28 6.10
N GLU A 584 42.53 27.49 4.90
CA GLU A 584 41.68 28.64 4.54
C GLU A 584 40.19 28.28 4.57
N THR A 585 39.81 27.11 4.02
CA THR A 585 38.39 26.75 3.78
C THR A 585 37.84 25.67 4.71
N ASN A 586 38.70 24.88 5.39
CA ASN A 586 38.28 23.85 6.34
C ASN A 586 39.42 23.55 7.35
N PRO A 587 39.83 24.52 8.19
CA PRO A 587 41.07 24.39 8.99
C PRO A 587 41.02 23.28 10.04
N TYR A 588 39.83 22.85 10.45
CA TYR A 588 39.60 21.81 11.46
C TYR A 588 38.95 20.53 10.91
N GLY A 589 38.84 20.40 9.59
CA GLY A 589 38.36 19.18 8.92
C GLY A 589 36.85 18.91 9.01
N ASN A 590 36.07 19.74 9.68
CA ASN A 590 34.66 19.50 10.00
C ASN A 590 33.65 19.95 8.93
N TYR A 591 34.08 20.65 7.87
CA TYR A 591 33.19 21.05 6.77
C TYR A 591 32.84 19.84 5.87
N TYR A 592 31.56 19.76 5.49
CA TYR A 592 31.06 18.87 4.44
C TYR A 592 30.26 19.68 3.42
N GLU A 593 30.38 19.33 2.16
CA GLU A 593 29.75 19.99 1.02
C GLU A 593 28.42 19.30 0.68
N ILE A 594 27.37 20.07 0.38
CA ILE A 594 26.15 19.53 -0.24
C ILE A 594 26.28 19.70 -1.76
N ARG A 595 26.28 18.59 -2.49
CA ARG A 595 26.28 18.56 -3.95
C ARG A 595 24.88 18.24 -4.46
N ARG A 596 24.48 18.89 -5.55
CA ARG A 596 23.14 18.80 -6.13
C ARG A 596 23.26 18.72 -7.66
N SER A 597 22.58 17.75 -8.27
CA SER A 597 22.47 17.62 -9.72
C SER A 597 21.00 17.42 -10.11
N VAL A 598 20.54 18.17 -11.12
CA VAL A 598 19.21 17.97 -11.70
C VAL A 598 19.25 16.76 -12.63
N VAL A 599 18.18 15.98 -12.66
CA VAL A 599 18.00 14.90 -13.63
C VAL A 599 17.42 15.50 -14.91
N GLU A 600 18.22 15.59 -15.96
CA GLU A 600 17.87 16.26 -17.23
C GLU A 600 17.19 15.34 -18.26
N ARG A 601 17.30 14.02 -18.08
CA ARG A 601 16.78 12.97 -18.97
C ARG A 601 16.42 11.72 -18.17
N ALA A 602 15.50 10.90 -18.68
CA ALA A 602 15.13 9.62 -18.11
C ALA A 602 16.35 8.73 -17.83
N THR A 603 16.40 8.16 -16.61
CA THR A 603 17.56 7.42 -16.07
C THR A 603 17.14 6.56 -14.89
N TRP A 604 17.99 5.59 -14.51
CA TRP A 604 17.97 4.98 -13.18
C TRP A 604 18.98 5.68 -12.25
N ILE A 605 18.84 5.47 -10.93
CA ILE A 605 19.76 5.94 -9.88
C ILE A 605 19.77 4.90 -8.75
N ASP A 606 20.96 4.52 -8.28
CA ASP A 606 21.12 3.67 -7.09
C ASP A 606 21.35 4.47 -5.80
N SER A 607 20.99 3.91 -4.65
CA SER A 607 21.26 4.51 -3.35
C SER A 607 22.75 4.44 -3.00
N GLU A 608 23.31 5.53 -2.46
CA GLU A 608 24.65 5.54 -1.88
C GLU A 608 24.61 6.12 -0.47
N VAL A 609 24.61 5.22 0.51
CA VAL A 609 24.52 5.54 1.95
C VAL A 609 25.72 6.33 2.46
N ARG A 610 26.91 6.15 1.87
CA ARG A 610 28.15 6.85 2.26
C ARG A 610 28.12 8.33 1.89
N LEU A 611 27.28 8.70 0.92
CA LEU A 611 27.05 10.07 0.48
C LEU A 611 25.69 10.61 0.95
N ASN A 612 24.92 9.85 1.73
CA ASN A 612 23.53 10.21 2.09
C ASN A 612 22.73 10.64 0.85
N ARG A 613 22.91 9.90 -0.27
CA ARG A 613 22.29 10.23 -1.56
C ARG A 613 20.77 10.16 -1.42
N THR A 614 20.10 11.24 -1.77
CA THR A 614 18.64 11.34 -1.66
C THR A 614 18.03 12.04 -2.86
N ILE A 615 16.83 11.61 -3.21
CA ILE A 615 16.07 12.15 -4.34
C ILE A 615 15.16 13.28 -3.82
N LYS A 616 15.07 14.37 -4.56
CA LYS A 616 14.15 15.47 -4.30
C LYS A 616 13.27 15.75 -5.50
N LEU A 617 12.05 16.16 -5.20
CA LEU A 617 11.01 16.59 -6.12
C LEU A 617 10.83 18.09 -5.88
N GLU A 618 11.25 18.95 -6.81
CA GLU A 618 11.33 20.39 -6.57
C GLU A 618 10.60 21.19 -7.66
N ASN A 619 9.99 22.31 -7.29
CA ASN A 619 9.55 23.33 -8.24
C ASN A 619 10.58 24.46 -8.27
N PRO A 620 11.38 24.60 -9.36
CA PRO A 620 12.44 25.59 -9.40
C PRO A 620 11.92 27.02 -9.54
N ALA A 621 10.71 27.22 -10.08
CA ALA A 621 10.12 28.55 -10.28
C ALA A 621 9.60 29.19 -8.98
N LYS A 622 9.39 28.38 -7.93
CA LYS A 622 8.95 28.82 -6.61
C LYS A 622 10.07 28.63 -5.59
N LYS A 623 10.61 29.74 -5.06
CA LYS A 623 11.62 29.72 -4.00
C LYS A 623 11.00 29.95 -2.63
N ASN A 624 11.47 29.22 -1.62
CA ASN A 624 11.15 29.45 -0.23
C ASN A 624 11.74 30.80 0.22
N PRO A 625 10.94 31.74 0.79
CA PRO A 625 11.43 33.06 1.14
C PRO A 625 12.38 33.09 2.35
N ILE A 626 12.52 31.98 3.10
CA ILE A 626 13.40 31.88 4.27
C ILE A 626 14.76 31.29 3.91
N SER A 627 14.78 30.22 3.10
CA SER A 627 16.02 29.51 2.73
C SER A 627 16.55 29.82 1.33
N GLY A 628 15.77 30.51 0.48
CA GLY A 628 16.11 30.81 -0.91
C GLY A 628 16.11 29.62 -1.88
N LYS A 629 15.91 28.40 -1.37
CA LYS A 629 15.88 27.15 -2.14
C LYS A 629 14.55 26.98 -2.87
N SER A 630 14.52 26.11 -3.87
CA SER A 630 13.27 25.64 -4.49
C SER A 630 12.36 25.00 -3.45
N VAL A 631 11.05 25.20 -3.56
CA VAL A 631 10.08 24.44 -2.73
C VAL A 631 10.03 22.99 -3.21
N GLY A 632 10.01 22.02 -2.30
CA GLY A 632 10.05 20.61 -2.70
C GLY A 632 9.75 19.58 -1.63
N TYR A 633 9.77 18.32 -2.03
CA TYR A 633 9.71 17.16 -1.15
C TYR A 633 10.96 16.30 -1.33
N LYS A 634 11.51 15.82 -0.22
CA LYS A 634 12.58 14.83 -0.19
C LYS A 634 11.98 13.44 -0.13
N LEU A 635 12.40 12.56 -1.03
CA LEU A 635 12.17 11.12 -0.98
C LEU A 635 13.30 10.45 -0.20
N ILE A 636 12.92 9.58 0.73
CA ILE A 636 13.80 8.80 1.60
C ILE A 636 13.30 7.36 1.57
N SER A 637 13.89 6.51 0.72
CA SER A 637 13.53 5.09 0.60
C SER A 637 14.54 4.20 1.33
N PRO A 638 14.17 2.97 1.73
CA PRO A 638 15.09 2.02 2.35
C PRO A 638 16.27 1.69 1.44
N ALA A 639 17.50 1.92 1.93
CA ALA A 639 18.71 1.47 1.27
C ALA A 639 18.81 -0.06 1.36
N THR A 640 18.28 -0.74 0.35
CA THR A 640 17.98 -2.18 0.35
C THR A 640 18.71 -2.87 -0.80
N GLN A 641 18.87 -4.19 -0.67
CA GLN A 641 19.54 -5.00 -1.68
C GLN A 641 18.64 -5.16 -2.91
N MET A 642 19.18 -4.83 -4.08
CA MET A 642 18.52 -5.04 -5.38
C MET A 642 18.58 -6.53 -5.79
N LEU A 643 18.05 -6.84 -6.98
CA LEU A 643 17.91 -8.21 -7.45
C LEU A 643 19.23 -9.01 -7.42
N LEU A 644 19.21 -10.16 -6.75
CA LEU A 644 20.34 -11.08 -6.60
C LEU A 644 20.52 -12.07 -7.75
N ALA A 645 19.49 -12.24 -8.58
CA ALA A 645 19.55 -13.13 -9.73
C ALA A 645 20.55 -12.60 -10.77
N ASP A 646 21.30 -13.50 -11.41
CA ASP A 646 22.26 -13.13 -12.44
C ASP A 646 21.58 -12.37 -13.59
N LYS A 647 22.24 -11.35 -14.15
CA LYS A 647 21.66 -10.48 -15.19
C LYS A 647 21.35 -11.20 -16.49
N GLU A 648 22.01 -12.33 -16.77
CA GLU A 648 21.70 -13.19 -17.92
C GLU A 648 20.52 -14.13 -17.64
N SER A 649 20.14 -14.33 -16.38
CA SER A 649 19.06 -15.24 -15.99
C SER A 649 17.67 -14.76 -16.42
N ARG A 650 16.75 -15.71 -16.67
CA ARG A 650 15.34 -15.42 -16.96
C ARG A 650 14.67 -14.59 -15.86
N ILE A 651 15.07 -14.77 -14.60
CA ILE A 651 14.55 -13.99 -13.45
C ILE A 651 14.86 -12.51 -13.61
N ALA A 652 16.12 -12.16 -13.91
CA ALA A 652 16.54 -10.77 -14.08
C ALA A 652 15.99 -10.15 -15.36
N GLN A 653 15.98 -10.91 -16.47
CA GLN A 653 15.43 -10.43 -17.73
C GLN A 653 13.97 -9.94 -17.61
N ARG A 654 13.15 -10.61 -16.77
CA ARG A 654 11.74 -10.26 -16.50
C ARG A 654 11.53 -9.10 -15.53
N ALA A 655 12.49 -8.84 -14.63
CA ALA A 655 12.37 -7.91 -13.52
C ALA A 655 13.48 -6.85 -13.55
N ARG A 656 13.71 -6.20 -14.69
CA ARG A 656 14.78 -5.19 -14.81
C ARG A 656 14.55 -4.01 -13.89
N PHE A 657 13.28 -3.66 -13.60
CA PHE A 657 12.93 -2.67 -12.58
C PHE A 657 13.60 -2.92 -11.22
N ALA A 658 13.85 -4.19 -10.86
CA ALA A 658 14.47 -4.60 -9.61
C ALA A 658 16.01 -4.51 -9.62
N GLU A 659 16.64 -4.08 -10.71
CA GLU A 659 18.10 -3.87 -10.78
C GLU A 659 18.57 -2.57 -10.08
N HIS A 660 17.70 -1.58 -9.92
CA HIS A 660 18.07 -0.22 -9.47
C HIS A 660 17.05 0.39 -8.49
N ASN A 661 17.53 1.16 -7.49
CA ASN A 661 16.68 1.69 -6.41
C ASN A 661 15.67 2.77 -6.86
N TYR A 662 16.00 3.55 -7.88
CA TYR A 662 15.11 4.59 -8.39
C TYR A 662 15.14 4.58 -9.92
N TRP A 663 13.97 4.69 -10.54
CA TRP A 663 13.83 4.99 -11.97
C TRP A 663 13.14 6.33 -12.13
N ILE A 664 13.57 7.11 -13.12
CA ILE A 664 12.98 8.40 -13.47
C ILE A 664 12.66 8.34 -14.96
N THR A 665 11.37 8.41 -15.29
CA THR A 665 10.84 8.23 -16.67
C THR A 665 10.00 9.44 -17.07
N GLY A 666 9.78 9.64 -18.37
CA GLY A 666 8.77 10.60 -18.81
C GLY A 666 7.36 10.09 -18.59
N HIS A 667 6.44 10.95 -18.17
CA HIS A 667 5.02 10.60 -18.08
C HIS A 667 4.46 10.24 -19.46
N ARG A 668 3.67 9.17 -19.51
CA ARG A 668 2.67 8.87 -20.54
C ARG A 668 1.43 8.32 -19.86
N ASP A 669 0.25 8.63 -20.41
CA ASP A 669 -1.00 8.07 -19.91
C ASP A 669 -1.02 6.56 -20.20
N GLY A 670 -1.33 5.74 -19.19
CA GLY A 670 -1.27 4.27 -19.27
C GLY A 670 0.07 3.63 -18.85
N GLU A 671 1.17 4.39 -18.73
CA GLU A 671 2.44 3.86 -18.21
C GLU A 671 2.41 3.77 -16.67
N LEU A 672 1.81 2.68 -16.16
CA LEU A 672 1.47 2.49 -14.75
C LEU A 672 2.30 1.43 -14.00
N TRP A 673 2.91 0.45 -14.68
CA TRP A 673 3.47 -0.75 -14.03
C TRP A 673 4.96 -0.94 -14.32
N ALA A 674 5.75 -1.20 -13.28
CA ALA A 674 7.21 -1.14 -13.36
C ALA A 674 7.83 -2.26 -14.20
N ALA A 675 7.28 -3.47 -14.11
CA ALA A 675 7.66 -4.63 -14.94
C ALA A 675 6.92 -4.68 -16.29
N GLY A 676 6.18 -3.63 -16.65
CA GLY A 676 5.31 -3.61 -17.82
C GLY A 676 3.98 -4.35 -17.61
N GLU A 677 3.27 -4.55 -18.72
CA GLU A 677 1.87 -4.97 -18.67
C GLU A 677 1.68 -6.48 -18.43
N PHE A 678 2.31 -7.33 -19.23
CA PHE A 678 2.12 -8.80 -19.22
C PHE A 678 3.31 -9.51 -18.59
N THR A 679 3.30 -9.66 -17.27
CA THR A 679 4.35 -10.37 -16.51
C THR A 679 4.20 -11.89 -16.54
N ASN A 680 2.97 -12.39 -16.68
CA ASN A 680 2.65 -13.81 -16.55
C ASN A 680 3.29 -14.61 -17.70
N GLN A 681 4.24 -15.49 -17.37
CA GLN A 681 5.12 -16.20 -18.30
C GLN A 681 6.00 -15.33 -19.21
N SER A 682 6.17 -14.04 -18.93
CA SER A 682 7.06 -13.18 -19.73
C SER A 682 8.47 -13.77 -19.84
N THR A 683 9.12 -13.58 -20.99
CA THR A 683 10.53 -13.97 -21.18
C THR A 683 11.52 -12.84 -20.87
N PHE A 684 11.08 -11.58 -21.00
CA PHE A 684 11.77 -10.37 -20.55
C PHE A 684 10.76 -9.26 -20.15
N GLU A 685 11.23 -8.21 -19.46
CA GLU A 685 10.46 -6.99 -19.19
C GLU A 685 10.21 -6.23 -20.51
N GLU A 686 8.94 -6.09 -20.91
CA GLU A 686 8.50 -5.31 -22.08
C GLU A 686 7.54 -4.20 -21.65
N GLY A 687 7.86 -2.95 -22.00
CA GLY A 687 7.05 -1.78 -21.63
C GLY A 687 7.15 -1.37 -20.16
N GLY A 688 8.07 -1.97 -19.40
CA GLY A 688 8.43 -1.56 -18.04
C GLY A 688 9.40 -0.38 -18.00
N VAL A 689 9.85 0.00 -16.79
CA VAL A 689 10.73 1.16 -16.58
C VAL A 689 12.05 1.08 -17.36
N SER A 690 12.55 -0.14 -17.65
CA SER A 690 13.72 -0.33 -18.50
C SER A 690 13.50 0.23 -19.90
N ASP A 691 12.31 0.04 -20.49
CA ASP A 691 11.97 0.55 -21.82
C ASP A 691 11.58 2.03 -21.79
N MET A 692 10.89 2.47 -20.73
CA MET A 692 10.56 3.89 -20.50
C MET A 692 11.83 4.75 -20.35
N VAL A 693 12.92 4.22 -19.77
CA VAL A 693 14.23 4.89 -19.73
C VAL A 693 14.95 4.81 -21.09
N LYS A 694 14.95 3.65 -21.78
CA LYS A 694 15.54 3.52 -23.13
C LYS A 694 14.94 4.48 -24.16
N ARG A 695 13.67 4.88 -23.99
CA ARG A 695 13.00 5.91 -24.79
C ARG A 695 13.71 7.28 -24.73
N GLY A 696 14.43 7.57 -23.65
CA GLY A 696 15.29 8.74 -23.53
C GLY A 696 14.53 10.08 -23.42
N ASP A 697 13.36 10.09 -22.78
CA ASP A 697 12.59 11.32 -22.51
C ASP A 697 13.46 12.40 -21.84
N ASP A 698 13.46 13.61 -22.42
CA ASP A 698 14.10 14.77 -21.81
C ASP A 698 13.17 15.42 -20.76
N PHE A 699 13.77 16.09 -19.77
CA PHE A 699 13.08 16.83 -18.72
C PHE A 699 13.42 18.31 -18.76
N ALA A 700 12.51 19.14 -18.23
CA ALA A 700 12.75 20.57 -18.10
C ALA A 700 13.61 20.88 -16.86
N VAL A 701 14.47 21.89 -16.97
CA VAL A 701 15.48 22.25 -15.94
C VAL A 701 15.40 23.74 -15.64
N ASP A 702 15.21 24.10 -14.37
CA ASP A 702 15.09 25.49 -13.87
C ASP A 702 14.12 26.37 -14.70
N GLY A 703 13.02 25.77 -15.17
CA GLY A 703 12.00 26.42 -16.00
C GLY A 703 12.24 26.33 -17.52
N VAL A 704 13.43 25.94 -17.97
CA VAL A 704 13.80 25.83 -19.38
C VAL A 704 13.41 24.46 -19.95
N GLN A 705 12.72 24.46 -21.08
CA GLN A 705 12.42 23.24 -21.86
C GLN A 705 13.57 22.98 -22.85
N PRO A 706 14.12 21.76 -22.95
CA PRO A 706 15.05 21.40 -24.01
C PRO A 706 14.38 21.42 -25.39
N ALA A 707 15.18 21.43 -26.46
CA ALA A 707 14.70 21.53 -27.84
C ALA A 707 14.09 20.23 -28.41
N GLY A 708 14.11 19.14 -27.63
CA GLY A 708 13.55 17.82 -27.97
C GLY A 708 12.14 17.59 -27.42
N GLN A 709 11.70 16.34 -27.43
CA GLN A 709 10.46 15.95 -26.76
C GLN A 709 10.67 15.94 -25.25
N THR A 710 10.07 16.93 -24.56
CA THR A 710 10.09 17.04 -23.10
C THR A 710 8.84 16.41 -22.49
N SER A 711 8.94 15.91 -21.25
CA SER A 711 7.79 15.41 -20.47
C SER A 711 7.96 15.66 -18.96
N ASP A 712 6.88 15.50 -18.18
CA ASP A 712 6.97 15.51 -16.72
C ASP A 712 7.74 14.27 -16.23
N PRO A 713 8.66 14.39 -15.25
CA PRO A 713 9.35 13.24 -14.67
C PRO A 713 8.46 12.48 -13.68
N VAL A 714 8.25 11.19 -13.93
CA VAL A 714 7.66 10.21 -12.99
C VAL A 714 8.80 9.48 -12.29
N VAL A 715 8.71 9.33 -10.97
CA VAL A 715 9.71 8.62 -10.16
C VAL A 715 9.14 7.28 -9.68
N TRP A 716 9.92 6.22 -9.85
CA TRP A 716 9.59 4.88 -9.37
C TRP A 716 10.58 4.51 -8.28
N SER A 717 10.12 4.36 -7.05
CA SER A 717 10.95 3.97 -5.90
C SER A 717 10.93 2.46 -5.75
N VAL A 718 12.09 1.82 -5.76
CA VAL A 718 12.27 0.37 -5.70
C VAL A 718 13.06 -0.01 -4.46
N PHE A 719 12.45 -0.87 -3.63
CA PHE A 719 13.01 -1.34 -2.37
C PHE A 719 12.48 -2.74 -2.06
N GLY A 720 13.15 -3.46 -1.16
CA GLY A 720 12.77 -4.83 -0.83
C GLY A 720 13.59 -5.45 0.28
N PHE A 721 13.29 -6.70 0.61
CA PHE A 721 14.09 -7.48 1.55
C PHE A 721 14.55 -8.81 0.95
N THR A 722 15.77 -9.22 1.34
CA THR A 722 16.34 -10.53 1.00
C THR A 722 16.02 -11.48 2.15
N HIS A 723 14.95 -12.24 1.99
CA HIS A 723 14.45 -13.16 3.00
C HIS A 723 15.29 -14.45 2.98
N ASN A 724 16.06 -14.65 4.07
CA ASN A 724 16.69 -15.91 4.42
C ASN A 724 15.87 -16.49 5.59
N PRO A 725 14.92 -17.40 5.35
CA PRO A 725 13.93 -17.77 6.37
C PRO A 725 14.53 -18.41 7.62
N ARG A 726 13.88 -18.23 8.76
CA ARG A 726 14.30 -18.72 10.08
C ARG A 726 13.26 -19.66 10.66
N VAL A 727 13.58 -20.31 11.77
CA VAL A 727 12.64 -21.22 12.44
C VAL A 727 11.47 -20.43 13.06
N GLU A 728 11.72 -19.19 13.50
CA GLU A 728 10.69 -18.29 14.01
C GLU A 728 9.72 -17.77 12.95
N ASP A 729 9.99 -18.00 11.66
CA ASP A 729 9.13 -17.61 10.53
C ASP A 729 8.09 -18.71 10.18
N TRP A 730 8.00 -19.75 11.00
CA TRP A 730 7.17 -20.95 10.80
C TRP A 730 6.37 -21.31 12.07
N PRO A 731 5.10 -21.73 11.97
CA PRO A 731 4.31 -21.89 10.73
C PRO A 731 3.89 -20.59 10.07
N VAL A 732 3.67 -19.52 10.86
CA VAL A 732 3.27 -18.20 10.37
C VAL A 732 4.31 -17.16 10.78
N MET A 733 4.75 -16.36 9.82
CA MET A 733 5.86 -15.43 9.93
C MET A 733 5.47 -14.18 10.72
N PRO A 734 6.25 -13.77 11.74
CA PRO A 734 6.13 -12.45 12.37
C PRO A 734 6.37 -11.32 11.36
N VAL A 735 5.56 -10.28 11.44
CA VAL A 735 5.50 -9.23 10.41
C VAL A 735 6.83 -8.49 10.17
N GLU A 736 7.32 -8.49 8.93
CA GLU A 736 8.49 -7.70 8.49
C GLU A 736 8.02 -6.42 7.79
N ILE A 737 8.53 -5.25 8.21
CA ILE A 737 7.99 -3.92 7.85
C ILE A 737 9.03 -3.08 7.12
N HIS A 738 8.65 -2.53 5.96
CA HIS A 738 9.46 -1.59 5.19
C HIS A 738 8.69 -0.28 4.93
N GLN A 739 9.40 0.86 4.98
CA GLN A 739 8.82 2.19 4.85
C GLN A 739 9.66 3.08 3.94
N MET A 740 9.04 3.71 2.94
CA MET A 740 9.61 4.87 2.26
C MET A 740 8.86 6.15 2.65
N HIS A 741 9.55 7.28 2.68
CA HIS A 741 9.03 8.54 3.18
C HIS A 741 9.18 9.65 2.14
N LEU A 742 8.09 10.37 1.88
CA LEU A 742 8.11 11.70 1.28
C LEU A 742 7.97 12.72 2.41
N ARG A 743 8.90 13.68 2.51
CA ARG A 743 8.90 14.71 3.56
C ARG A 743 9.12 16.10 2.95
N PRO A 744 8.42 17.15 3.43
CA PRO A 744 8.57 18.49 2.88
C PRO A 744 9.98 19.02 3.14
N ALA A 745 10.65 19.46 2.08
CA ALA A 745 12.00 20.03 2.11
C ALA A 745 11.92 21.43 1.52
N ASP A 746 12.02 22.46 2.37
CA ASP A 746 11.84 23.86 1.99
C ASP A 746 10.44 24.17 1.37
N TYR A 747 9.45 23.26 1.47
CA TYR A 747 8.08 23.48 0.97
C TYR A 747 7.26 24.51 1.76
N PHE A 748 7.50 24.59 3.08
CA PHE A 748 6.85 25.49 4.02
C PHE A 748 7.86 26.50 4.61
N THR A 749 7.38 27.66 5.04
CA THR A 749 8.21 28.72 5.64
C THR A 749 8.55 28.47 7.12
N ALA A 750 7.87 27.54 7.76
CA ALA A 750 8.10 27.07 9.13
C ALA A 750 7.66 25.60 9.25
N ASN A 751 7.79 25.01 10.44
CA ASN A 751 7.14 23.73 10.75
C ASN A 751 5.60 23.89 10.60
N PRO A 752 4.94 23.18 9.66
CA PRO A 752 3.52 23.36 9.38
C PRO A 752 2.59 22.79 10.46
N ALA A 753 3.16 22.08 11.45
CA ALA A 753 2.44 21.47 12.57
C ALA A 753 2.54 22.28 13.90
N LEU A 754 2.90 23.56 13.83
CA LEU A 754 2.95 24.44 15.02
C LEU A 754 1.55 24.83 15.55
N ASP A 755 0.50 24.63 14.76
CA ASP A 755 -0.90 24.79 15.13
C ASP A 755 -1.56 23.49 15.65
N VAL A 756 -0.86 22.36 15.64
CA VAL A 756 -1.35 21.10 16.23
C VAL A 756 -1.52 21.28 17.74
N PRO A 757 -2.71 20.98 18.33
CA PRO A 757 -2.97 21.21 19.74
C PRO A 757 -1.99 20.48 20.68
N THR A 758 -1.38 21.23 21.59
CA THR A 758 -0.41 20.75 22.60
C THR A 758 -1.05 20.39 23.95
N LYS A 759 -2.36 20.13 23.96
CA LYS A 759 -3.10 19.75 25.18
C LYS A 759 -2.70 18.35 25.65
N LYS A 760 -2.68 18.15 26.97
CA LYS A 760 -2.62 16.80 27.57
C LYS A 760 -3.85 15.99 27.15
N ASN A 761 -3.67 14.70 26.89
CA ASN A 761 -4.80 13.77 26.83
C ASN A 761 -5.20 13.37 28.27
N GLU A 762 -6.37 13.81 28.70
CA GLU A 762 -6.87 13.53 30.05
C GLU A 762 -7.37 12.08 30.24
N THR A 763 -7.51 11.29 29.17
CA THR A 763 -7.81 9.84 29.29
C THR A 763 -6.57 8.98 29.60
N SER A 764 -5.36 9.57 29.56
CA SER A 764 -4.12 8.88 29.90
C SER A 764 -3.91 8.80 31.42
N VAL A 765 -3.88 7.58 31.94
CA VAL A 765 -3.66 7.28 33.37
C VAL A 765 -2.23 6.80 33.65
N LEU A 766 -1.78 6.93 34.90
CA LEU A 766 -0.54 6.28 35.36
C LEU A 766 -0.79 4.77 35.52
N ALA A 767 0.15 3.95 35.06
CA ALA A 767 0.17 2.53 35.41
C ALA A 767 0.64 2.37 36.87
N ALA A 768 -0.05 1.54 37.65
CA ALA A 768 0.32 1.29 39.04
C ALA A 768 1.66 0.56 39.13
N CYS A 769 2.64 1.18 39.79
CA CYS A 769 3.91 0.55 40.12
C CYS A 769 3.77 -0.50 41.24
N CYS A 770 4.75 -1.40 41.35
CA CYS A 770 4.66 -2.60 42.18
C CYS A 770 4.51 -2.32 43.69
N GLY A 771 3.28 -2.46 44.22
CA GLY A 771 3.04 -2.83 45.62
C GLY A 771 3.55 -1.86 46.70
N GLY A 772 3.49 -0.56 46.46
CA GLY A 772 3.77 0.48 47.47
C GLY A 772 2.62 1.47 47.58
N ASP A 773 2.34 1.96 48.79
CA ASP A 773 1.17 2.79 49.11
C ASP A 773 1.07 4.09 48.28
N ASP A 774 -0.18 4.53 48.06
CA ASP A 774 -0.53 5.75 47.34
C ASP A 774 0.03 7.02 48.00
N LYS A 775 1.25 7.39 47.61
CA LYS A 775 1.74 8.77 47.63
C LYS A 775 1.98 9.25 46.21
N ALA A 776 0.86 9.46 45.51
CA ALA A 776 0.84 10.22 44.27
C ALA A 776 1.44 11.62 44.54
N ALA A 777 2.66 11.84 44.06
CA ALA A 777 3.26 13.17 44.08
C ALA A 777 2.52 14.04 43.06
N GLU A 778 1.83 15.09 43.51
CA GLU A 778 1.14 16.07 42.67
C GLU A 778 2.13 17.00 41.92
N ALA A 779 2.97 16.40 41.08
CA ALA A 779 3.78 17.10 40.09
C ALA A 779 2.86 17.65 38.98
N ASN A 780 2.18 18.76 39.29
CA ASN A 780 1.14 19.37 38.45
C ASN A 780 1.68 19.76 37.06
N GLY A 781 1.37 18.93 36.06
CA GLY A 781 1.78 19.10 34.66
C GLY A 781 0.82 19.91 33.78
N THR A 782 -0.19 20.57 34.36
CA THR A 782 -1.11 21.44 33.60
C THR A 782 -0.33 22.53 32.87
N ASN A 783 -0.49 22.61 31.54
CA ASN A 783 0.25 23.52 30.64
C ASN A 783 1.77 23.29 30.50
N GLY A 784 2.20 22.02 30.55
CA GLY A 784 3.48 21.61 29.94
C GLY A 784 4.70 21.91 30.80
N VAL A 785 4.68 21.48 32.06
CA VAL A 785 5.87 21.37 32.91
C VAL A 785 6.27 19.90 32.98
N ILE A 786 6.83 19.39 31.87
CA ILE A 786 7.64 18.17 31.92
C ILE A 786 9.07 18.63 32.24
N GLY A 787 9.32 18.84 33.54
CA GLY A 787 10.61 19.29 34.04
C GLY A 787 11.72 18.29 33.73
N ALA A 788 12.95 18.80 33.62
CA ALA A 788 14.13 17.99 33.78
C ALA A 788 14.44 17.83 35.28
N HIS A 789 15.09 16.73 35.64
CA HIS A 789 15.73 16.54 36.95
C HIS A 789 17.25 16.71 36.80
#